data_AF-A0A7Y5GHA4-F1
#
_entry.id   AF-A0A7Y5GHA4-F1
#
_cell.length_a   1.000
_cell.length_b   1.000
_cell.length_c   1.000
_cell.angle_alpha   90.00
_cell.angle_beta   90.00
_cell.angle_gamma   90.00
#
_symmetry.space_group_name_H-M   'P 1'
#
loop_
_entity.id
_entity.type
_entity.pdbx_description
1 polymer ?
#
loop_
_entity_poly.entity_id
_entity_poly.type
_entity_poly.pdbx_seq_one_letter_code
_entity_poly.pdbx_strand_id
1 'polypeptide(L)'
;MKITVFYVGSSLLAPLKNAEREINRQCRLGLAVAAHNCTLRVPDAEWPAIERDIDDAAIVLIIHVTDNDNAARIVAALDRCRSRHRAVIAINCMRSLMVRTRLGKLEGMKLFNLWRERERGAIYRAVRDAGSWMGSYARARNREDKSTGGHKHSLLLKQMPSLLRLTPSIGILRDVKHYLTVFCYLLQPTPGNIRSLLLYTIRHYIPELAGCIHRIDAPENRPSTGIYHPDAASLFSSFEEYCAWYEGRPFDTGGHPRMDTNRAIGLLLTRPQIVSGACRHYDYLIRLLESEGLPVVPVLSTFMDNREACQEFLVDAQTNTPRVAQIVSLTGFSFVGGPAMNDSEAAVDYLKVLNRPFRSIVSLEMQRIEQWEESVIGLNPVQTAMQVAIPEIDGATEPFVFGGLAAGKDEPEAIEERCERVVRRLVRWDRLRLAPRSERRLAFIVYCFPPDKGNLGTAAELDVFPSIWDILRRLQTDGYRVDVPETPDTLRGLLLGANSGLVPAGEHLASVAYRMPVEEYYHSCPYVREIEEEWGSAPGRINAHGRDLLIHGVQLKNVFLGVQPTFGYEGDPMRMMMAKNGTPHHGFMAFYLYLENIFRADALIHVGTHGALEFMPGKQTGLSGCCWPDRLIREFPNIYIYSVNNPSEGSVAKRRSYAELVSYLTPPIENAGLYRDLAALKELISNYRQVQDETQKEQLFVSIKEKARDLNLELKVS
;
A
#
# COMPACT_ATOMS: atom_id res chain seq x y z
N MET A 1 15.79 13.99 36.15
CA MET A 1 16.67 14.33 35.00
C MET A 1 15.88 14.11 33.72
N LYS A 2 16.01 14.98 32.71
CA LYS A 2 15.25 14.86 31.45
C LYS A 2 16.15 14.58 30.24
N ILE A 3 15.72 13.66 29.39
CA ILE A 3 16.31 13.41 28.07
C ILE A 3 15.23 13.68 27.02
N THR A 4 15.57 14.47 26.01
CA THR A 4 14.67 14.78 24.90
C THR A 4 15.16 14.08 23.65
N VAL A 5 14.28 13.32 23.00
CA VAL A 5 14.59 12.45 21.87
C VAL A 5 13.71 12.83 20.69
N PHE A 6 14.33 13.26 19.59
CA PHE A 6 13.68 13.43 18.30
C PHE A 6 13.97 12.20 17.44
N TYR A 7 12.95 11.60 16.86
CA TYR A 7 13.09 10.38 16.06
C TYR A 7 12.12 10.36 14.86
N VAL A 8 12.37 9.47 13.90
CA VAL A 8 11.51 9.23 12.73
C VAL A 8 11.12 7.75 12.70
N GLY A 9 9.90 7.45 12.25
CA GLY A 9 9.28 6.13 12.22
C GLY A 9 8.46 5.82 13.47
N SER A 10 7.84 4.64 13.50
CA SER A 10 6.96 4.18 14.59
C SER A 10 7.62 3.19 15.56
N SER A 11 8.86 2.76 15.29
CA SER A 11 9.52 1.67 16.02
C SER A 11 10.26 2.09 17.30
N LEU A 12 10.54 3.38 17.51
CA LEU A 12 11.40 3.83 18.62
C LEU A 12 10.65 4.25 19.89
N LEU A 13 9.37 4.61 19.80
CA LEU A 13 8.61 5.15 20.94
C LEU A 13 8.47 4.15 22.08
N ALA A 14 7.93 2.97 21.79
CA ALA A 14 7.78 1.88 22.76
C ALA A 14 9.11 1.50 23.44
N PRO A 15 10.21 1.23 22.72
CA PRO A 15 11.51 0.97 23.34
C PRO A 15 11.98 2.09 24.28
N LEU A 16 11.81 3.36 23.90
CA LEU A 16 12.20 4.51 24.72
C LEU A 16 11.38 4.57 26.03
N LYS A 17 10.06 4.40 25.93
CA LYS A 17 9.16 4.40 27.10
C LYS A 17 9.36 3.19 28.01
N ASN A 18 9.69 2.03 27.43
CA ASN A 18 10.07 0.84 28.19
C ASN A 18 11.39 1.05 28.94
N ALA A 19 12.40 1.61 28.27
CA ALA A 19 13.68 1.91 28.87
C ALA A 19 13.55 2.95 30.00
N GLU A 20 12.75 4.00 29.82
CA GLU A 20 12.45 4.98 30.86
C GLU A 20 11.90 4.32 32.13
N ARG A 21 10.87 3.49 31.99
CA ARG A 21 10.24 2.75 33.10
C ARG A 21 11.23 1.80 33.78
N GLU A 22 11.98 1.02 33.00
CA GLU A 22 12.92 0.04 33.54
C GLU A 22 14.10 0.70 34.28
N ILE A 23 14.69 1.75 33.70
CA ILE A 23 15.80 2.50 34.31
C ILE A 23 15.35 3.15 35.62
N ASN A 24 14.16 3.74 35.68
CA ASN A 24 13.63 4.30 36.92
C ASN A 24 13.39 3.24 37.98
N ARG A 25 12.90 2.06 37.58
CA ARG A 25 12.70 0.94 38.50
C ARG A 25 14.01 0.39 39.06
N GLN A 26 15.04 0.22 38.23
CA GLN A 26 16.30 -0.43 38.60
C GLN A 26 17.33 0.54 39.19
N CYS A 27 17.50 1.71 38.59
CA CYS A 27 18.55 2.67 38.94
C CYS A 27 18.03 3.88 39.74
N ARG A 28 16.70 4.06 39.87
CA ARG A 28 16.05 5.16 40.62
C ARG A 28 16.54 6.56 40.21
N LEU A 29 16.78 6.77 38.92
CA LEU A 29 17.39 8.02 38.40
C LEU A 29 16.40 9.20 38.28
N GLY A 30 15.09 8.96 38.42
CA GLY A 30 14.07 9.97 38.12
C GLY A 30 14.22 10.51 36.68
N LEU A 31 14.51 9.61 35.75
CA LEU A 31 14.63 9.87 34.33
C LEU A 31 13.25 10.16 33.75
N ALA A 32 13.13 11.28 33.03
CA ALA A 32 11.99 11.60 32.18
C ALA A 32 12.45 11.59 30.73
N VAL A 33 11.80 10.81 29.86
CA VAL A 33 12.09 10.75 28.42
C VAL A 33 10.98 11.45 27.64
N ALA A 34 11.26 12.65 27.15
CA ALA A 34 10.41 13.36 26.19
C ALA A 34 10.77 12.89 24.79
N ALA A 35 9.84 12.22 24.10
CA ALA A 35 10.07 11.64 22.79
C ALA A 35 9.14 12.27 21.75
N HIS A 36 9.70 12.91 20.72
CA HIS A 36 8.97 13.62 19.69
C HIS A 36 9.20 12.96 18.32
N ASN A 37 8.11 12.57 17.68
CA ASN A 37 8.15 11.97 16.35
C ASN A 37 8.19 13.07 15.29
N CYS A 38 9.24 13.08 14.47
CA CYS A 38 9.49 14.02 13.38
C CYS A 38 9.28 13.37 12.00
N THR A 39 8.49 12.29 11.90
CA THR A 39 8.18 11.65 10.61
C THR A 39 7.42 12.61 9.69
N LEU A 40 6.54 13.42 10.26
CA LEU A 40 5.92 14.55 9.59
C LEU A 40 6.40 15.88 10.17
N ARG A 41 6.07 16.97 9.46
CA ARG A 41 6.17 18.32 9.99
C ARG A 41 5.36 18.39 11.28
N VAL A 42 6.03 18.73 12.38
CA VAL A 42 5.37 18.88 13.67
C VAL A 42 4.48 20.14 13.66
N PRO A 43 3.19 20.05 14.06
CA PRO A 43 2.28 21.18 14.07
C PRO A 43 2.77 22.35 14.93
N ASP A 44 2.49 23.58 14.50
CA ASP A 44 2.91 24.82 15.18
C ASP A 44 2.47 24.86 16.66
N ALA A 45 1.31 24.28 16.98
CA ALA A 45 0.76 24.23 18.33
C ALA A 45 1.56 23.33 19.30
N GLU A 46 2.33 22.36 18.80
CA GLU A 46 3.12 21.44 19.63
C GLU A 46 4.49 22.00 19.99
N TRP A 47 5.02 22.92 19.18
CA TRP A 47 6.36 23.48 19.37
C TRP A 47 6.59 24.17 20.72
N PRO A 48 5.65 24.92 21.30
CA PRO A 48 5.85 25.49 22.63
C PRO A 48 6.14 24.43 23.71
N ALA A 49 5.55 23.23 23.61
CA ALA A 49 5.84 22.13 24.53
C ALA A 49 7.21 21.51 24.24
N ILE A 50 7.52 21.27 22.97
CA ILE A 50 8.80 20.72 22.51
C ILE A 50 9.96 21.63 22.90
N GLU A 51 9.80 22.93 22.75
CA GLU A 51 10.81 23.92 23.13
C GLU A 51 11.09 23.89 24.63
N ARG A 52 10.06 23.75 25.47
CA ARG A 52 10.24 23.53 26.92
C ARG A 52 10.96 22.21 27.19
N ASP A 53 10.61 21.15 26.46
CA ASP A 53 11.26 19.85 26.57
C ASP A 53 12.74 19.91 26.19
N ILE A 54 13.10 20.68 25.16
CA ILE A 54 14.49 20.96 24.81
C ILE A 54 15.16 21.75 25.93
N ASP A 55 14.58 22.88 26.36
CA ASP A 55 15.17 23.80 27.33
C ASP A 55 15.49 23.12 28.68
N ASP A 56 14.65 22.16 29.10
CA ASP A 56 14.78 21.38 30.33
C ASP A 56 15.70 20.15 30.20
N ALA A 57 16.11 19.80 28.97
CA ALA A 57 16.85 18.56 28.71
C ALA A 57 18.31 18.65 29.16
N ALA A 58 18.74 17.64 29.92
CA ALA A 58 20.16 17.43 30.19
C ALA A 58 20.87 16.84 28.96
N ILE A 59 20.19 15.95 28.22
CA ILE A 59 20.70 15.32 27.00
C ILE A 59 19.64 15.45 25.91
N VAL A 60 20.07 15.85 24.71
CA VAL A 60 19.21 15.85 23.51
C VAL A 60 19.73 14.82 22.51
N LEU A 61 18.88 13.87 22.12
CA LEU A 61 19.14 12.88 21.08
C LEU A 61 18.30 13.20 19.85
N ILE A 62 18.90 13.19 18.67
CA ILE A 62 18.25 13.55 17.41
C ILE A 62 18.59 12.45 16.41
N ILE A 63 17.58 11.72 15.98
CA ILE A 63 17.74 10.46 15.25
C ILE A 63 16.93 10.56 13.96
N HIS A 64 17.59 10.41 12.81
CA HIS A 64 16.94 10.34 11.49
C HIS A 64 16.11 11.56 11.04
N VAL A 65 16.18 12.70 11.74
CA VAL A 65 15.51 13.94 11.31
C VAL A 65 16.18 14.49 10.04
N THR A 66 15.52 14.30 8.89
CA THR A 66 16.04 14.66 7.56
C THR A 66 15.24 15.76 6.87
N ASP A 67 14.13 16.22 7.44
CA ASP A 67 13.32 17.30 6.87
C ASP A 67 13.81 18.68 7.36
N ASN A 68 13.72 19.69 6.48
CA ASN A 68 14.26 21.02 6.74
C ASN A 68 13.47 21.81 7.79
N ASP A 69 12.16 21.60 7.86
CA ASP A 69 11.27 22.37 8.74
C ASP A 69 11.52 22.02 10.21
N ASN A 70 11.42 20.74 10.56
CA ASN A 70 11.71 20.26 11.91
C ASN A 70 13.18 20.53 12.26
N ALA A 71 14.10 20.29 11.33
CA ALA A 71 15.52 20.54 11.57
C ALA A 71 15.82 22.01 11.88
N ALA A 72 15.25 22.96 11.13
CA ALA A 72 15.46 24.39 11.35
C ALA A 72 14.98 24.84 12.72
N ARG A 73 13.83 24.32 13.17
CA ARG A 73 13.27 24.65 14.49
C ARG A 73 14.02 24.02 15.65
N ILE A 74 14.39 22.75 15.53
CA ILE A 74 15.26 22.08 16.52
C ILE A 74 16.59 22.83 16.62
N VAL A 75 17.17 23.24 15.49
CA VAL A 75 18.38 24.07 15.45
C VAL A 75 18.20 25.38 16.23
N ALA A 76 17.12 26.12 15.97
CA ALA A 76 16.86 27.39 16.65
C ALA A 76 16.73 27.22 18.16
N ALA A 77 16.03 26.17 18.62
CA ALA A 77 15.88 25.86 20.04
C ALA A 77 17.21 25.45 20.70
N LEU A 78 18.00 24.60 20.03
CA LEU A 78 19.32 24.18 20.53
C LEU A 78 20.31 25.35 20.65
N ASP A 79 20.30 26.27 19.68
CA ASP A 79 21.20 27.41 19.68
C ASP A 79 20.85 28.40 20.80
N ARG A 80 19.56 28.54 21.16
CA ARG A 80 19.09 29.35 22.30
C ARG A 80 19.62 28.86 23.65
N CYS A 81 19.72 27.55 23.84
CA CYS A 81 20.09 26.92 25.11
C CYS A 81 21.43 26.17 25.08
N ARG A 82 22.35 26.63 24.22
CA ARG A 82 23.62 25.93 23.96
C ARG A 82 24.42 25.60 25.22
N SER A 83 24.44 26.42 26.27
CA SER A 83 25.21 26.12 27.49
C SER A 83 24.54 25.15 28.47
N ARG A 84 23.24 24.84 28.30
CA ARG A 84 22.47 24.06 29.27
C ARG A 84 22.60 22.54 29.09
N HIS A 85 22.65 22.06 27.86
CA HIS A 85 22.70 20.61 27.61
C HIS A 85 24.09 20.04 27.91
N ARG A 86 24.15 18.95 28.69
CA ARG A 86 25.37 18.19 28.95
C ARG A 86 25.86 17.45 27.70
N ALA A 87 24.94 16.97 26.87
CA ALA A 87 25.23 16.36 25.58
C ALA A 87 24.13 16.62 24.54
N VAL A 88 24.51 16.75 23.28
CA VAL A 88 23.62 16.80 22.12
C VAL A 88 24.15 15.79 21.10
N ILE A 89 23.34 14.82 20.68
CA ILE A 89 23.77 13.74 19.79
C ILE A 89 22.84 13.70 18.59
N ALA A 90 23.34 14.09 17.42
CA ALA A 90 22.61 13.96 16.16
C ALA A 90 23.17 12.78 15.35
N ILE A 91 22.30 11.88 14.92
CA ILE A 91 22.65 10.65 14.22
C ILE A 91 21.79 10.51 12.96
N ASN A 92 22.47 10.48 11.82
CA ASN A 92 21.86 10.36 10.48
C ASN A 92 20.78 11.44 10.23
N CYS A 93 21.07 12.69 10.61
CA CYS A 93 20.18 13.83 10.44
C CYS A 93 20.67 14.78 9.33
N MET A 94 19.88 15.82 9.05
CA MET A 94 20.33 16.95 8.24
C MET A 94 21.69 17.48 8.73
N ARG A 95 22.51 17.98 7.80
CA ARG A 95 23.84 18.53 8.12
C ARG A 95 23.77 19.61 9.20
N SER A 96 22.75 20.46 9.16
CA SER A 96 22.50 21.51 10.16
C SER A 96 22.39 20.94 11.59
N LEU A 97 21.77 19.78 11.77
CA LEU A 97 21.68 19.09 13.06
C LEU A 97 22.99 18.36 13.39
N MET A 98 23.57 17.65 12.41
CA MET A 98 24.81 16.87 12.60
C MET A 98 25.97 17.72 13.15
N VAL A 99 26.15 18.95 12.65
CA VAL A 99 27.22 19.86 13.11
C VAL A 99 27.04 20.35 14.55
N ARG A 100 25.85 20.20 15.14
CA ARG A 100 25.52 20.57 16.52
C ARG A 100 25.71 19.43 17.51
N THR A 101 26.16 18.25 17.05
CA THR A 101 26.60 17.17 17.94
C THR A 101 27.67 17.69 18.90
N ARG A 102 27.45 17.52 20.19
CA ARG A 102 28.38 17.87 21.26
C ARG A 102 28.38 16.80 22.34
N LEU A 103 29.55 16.22 22.55
CA LEU A 103 29.77 15.13 23.50
C LEU A 103 31.09 15.37 24.24
N GLY A 104 31.06 15.98 25.43
CA GLY A 104 32.29 16.31 26.16
C GLY A 104 33.19 17.29 25.39
N LYS A 105 34.39 16.85 24.98
CA LYS A 105 35.32 17.66 24.16
C LYS A 105 35.05 17.55 22.66
N LEU A 106 34.16 16.65 22.24
CA LEU A 106 33.77 16.47 20.85
C LEU A 106 32.73 17.52 20.45
N GLU A 107 33.02 18.27 19.39
CA GLU A 107 32.11 19.21 18.75
C GLU A 107 31.92 18.78 17.28
N GLY A 108 30.72 18.91 16.73
CA GLY A 108 30.34 18.30 15.46
C GLY A 108 31.26 18.67 14.28
N MET A 109 31.75 19.91 14.21
CA MET A 109 32.71 20.30 13.16
C MET A 109 34.05 19.55 13.25
N LYS A 110 34.51 19.25 14.48
CA LYS A 110 35.73 18.45 14.72
C LYS A 110 35.53 16.98 14.33
N LEU A 111 34.33 16.42 14.53
CA LEU A 111 33.97 15.08 14.07
C LEU A 111 34.12 14.97 12.54
N PHE A 112 33.58 15.95 11.79
CA PHE A 112 33.71 15.98 10.33
C PHE A 112 35.16 16.19 9.85
N ASN A 113 35.95 17.01 10.56
CA ASN A 113 37.36 17.23 10.24
C ASN A 113 38.20 15.97 10.50
N LEU A 114 37.98 15.28 11.62
CA LEU A 114 38.62 13.99 11.94
C LEU A 114 38.31 12.90 10.90
N TRP A 115 37.13 12.93 10.28
CA TRP A 115 36.78 12.00 9.19
C TRP A 115 37.41 12.37 7.84
N ARG A 116 37.93 13.60 7.69
CA ARG A 116 38.59 14.10 6.48
C ARG A 116 40.12 14.07 6.56
N GLU A 117 40.69 13.96 7.75
CA GLU A 117 42.15 13.93 7.94
C GLU A 117 42.79 12.67 7.32
N ARG A 118 43.94 12.89 6.65
CA ARG A 118 44.65 11.90 5.83
C ARG A 118 45.87 11.27 6.52
N GLU A 119 46.07 11.52 7.82
CA GLU A 119 47.31 11.18 8.52
C GLU A 119 47.46 9.70 8.95
N ARG A 120 48.73 9.31 9.15
CA ARG A 120 49.25 7.94 9.25
C ARG A 120 49.02 7.32 10.65
N GLY A 121 48.08 6.38 10.73
CA GLY A 121 47.92 5.47 11.87
C GLY A 121 46.79 4.46 11.63
N ALA A 122 46.90 3.24 12.16
CA ALA A 122 45.82 2.24 12.04
C ALA A 122 44.51 2.70 12.70
N ILE A 123 44.61 3.48 13.78
CA ILE A 123 43.48 3.98 14.58
C ILE A 123 42.71 5.09 13.86
N TYR A 124 43.42 6.07 13.26
CA TYR A 124 42.79 7.11 12.45
C TYR A 124 42.19 6.55 11.16
N ARG A 125 42.77 5.49 10.59
CA ARG A 125 42.13 4.70 9.53
C ARG A 125 40.81 4.08 9.99
N ALA A 126 40.76 3.43 11.15
CA ALA A 126 39.50 2.84 11.64
C ALA A 126 38.39 3.89 11.90
N VAL A 127 38.73 5.05 12.47
CA VAL A 127 37.78 6.16 12.68
C VAL A 127 37.33 6.78 11.35
N ARG A 128 38.23 6.94 10.39
CA ARG A 128 37.94 7.40 9.03
C ARG A 128 37.10 6.39 8.25
N ASP A 129 37.38 5.10 8.38
CA ASP A 129 36.66 4.03 7.70
C ASP A 129 35.23 3.93 8.29
N ALA A 130 35.07 4.12 9.60
CA ALA A 130 33.76 4.27 10.25
C ALA A 130 33.02 5.55 9.78
N GLY A 131 33.71 6.68 9.64
CA GLY A 131 33.15 7.93 9.10
C GLY A 131 32.76 7.86 7.62
N SER A 132 33.61 7.23 6.81
CA SER A 132 33.38 6.94 5.39
C SER A 132 32.18 6.01 5.20
N TRP A 133 32.06 5.01 6.08
CA TRP A 133 30.94 4.08 6.15
C TRP A 133 29.63 4.74 6.61
N MET A 134 29.65 5.58 7.66
CA MET A 134 28.48 6.38 8.02
C MET A 134 28.07 7.32 6.88
N GLY A 135 29.06 7.86 6.16
CA GLY A 135 28.84 8.65 4.95
C GLY A 135 28.29 7.83 3.78
N SER A 136 28.72 6.59 3.57
CA SER A 136 28.21 5.72 2.51
C SER A 136 26.81 5.18 2.84
N TYR A 137 26.53 4.87 4.10
CA TYR A 137 25.18 4.54 4.59
C TYR A 137 24.21 5.72 4.37
N ALA A 138 24.62 6.96 4.68
CA ALA A 138 23.83 8.15 4.39
C ALA A 138 23.73 8.48 2.88
N ARG A 139 24.75 8.17 2.07
CA ARG A 139 24.77 8.37 0.60
C ARG A 139 24.08 7.27 -0.20
N ALA A 140 23.95 6.06 0.33
CA ALA A 140 23.19 4.97 -0.28
C ALA A 140 21.70 5.29 -0.37
N ARG A 141 21.21 6.30 0.37
CA ARG A 141 19.90 6.94 0.14
C ARG A 141 19.83 7.81 -1.12
N ASN A 142 20.95 8.17 -1.75
CA ASN A 142 21.03 9.21 -2.78
C ASN A 142 21.66 8.78 -4.14
N ARG A 143 22.18 7.56 -4.35
CA ARG A 143 22.76 7.16 -5.66
C ARG A 143 22.66 5.67 -6.04
N GLU A 144 22.60 5.46 -7.36
CA GLU A 144 22.34 4.28 -8.22
C GLU A 144 23.25 3.02 -8.12
N ASP A 145 23.85 2.66 -6.98
CA ASP A 145 24.73 1.47 -7.00
C ASP A 145 23.93 0.15 -7.07
N LYS A 146 23.85 -0.42 -8.28
CA LYS A 146 23.20 -1.68 -8.62
C LYS A 146 23.85 -2.85 -7.87
N SER A 147 23.04 -3.55 -7.06
CA SER A 147 23.27 -4.88 -6.48
C SER A 147 24.46 -5.00 -5.49
N THR A 148 24.24 -5.73 -4.38
CA THR A 148 25.25 -6.18 -3.37
C THR A 148 25.51 -5.31 -2.12
N GLY A 149 24.79 -4.21 -1.89
CA GLY A 149 25.03 -3.33 -0.73
C GLY A 149 24.80 -3.98 0.65
N GLY A 150 23.66 -4.62 0.88
CA GLY A 150 23.22 -5.06 2.22
C GLY A 150 24.19 -6.00 2.94
N HIS A 151 24.77 -6.97 2.22
CA HIS A 151 25.63 -8.00 2.78
C HIS A 151 26.96 -7.41 3.31
N LYS A 152 27.57 -6.47 2.58
CA LYS A 152 28.81 -5.76 3.01
C LYS A 152 28.59 -4.87 4.24
N HIS A 153 27.40 -4.27 4.38
CA HIS A 153 27.07 -3.44 5.54
C HIS A 153 26.88 -4.26 6.83
N SER A 154 26.27 -5.45 6.75
CA SER A 154 26.08 -6.35 7.90
C SER A 154 27.42 -6.85 8.50
N LEU A 155 28.41 -7.11 7.64
CA LEU A 155 29.76 -7.55 8.04
C LEU A 155 30.51 -6.46 8.80
N LEU A 156 30.41 -5.19 8.37
CA LEU A 156 31.02 -4.05 9.04
C LEU A 156 30.36 -3.74 10.40
N LEU A 157 29.03 -3.90 10.51
CA LEU A 157 28.31 -3.78 11.78
C LEU A 157 28.76 -4.80 12.82
N LYS A 158 29.03 -6.05 12.39
CA LYS A 158 29.55 -7.12 13.26
C LYS A 158 30.96 -6.82 13.79
N GLN A 159 31.79 -6.09 13.03
CA GLN A 159 33.19 -5.81 13.37
C GLN A 159 33.40 -4.48 14.12
N MET A 160 32.42 -3.58 14.15
CA MET A 160 32.58 -2.27 14.79
C MET A 160 32.78 -2.32 16.31
N PRO A 161 32.02 -3.12 17.09
CA PRO A 161 32.21 -3.20 18.53
C PRO A 161 33.61 -3.68 18.95
N SER A 162 34.26 -4.55 18.18
CA SER A 162 35.63 -5.02 18.45
C SER A 162 36.67 -3.96 18.13
N LEU A 163 36.51 -3.21 17.03
CA LEU A 163 37.37 -2.09 16.66
C LEU A 163 37.29 -0.94 17.69
N LEU A 164 36.13 -0.71 18.30
CA LEU A 164 35.95 0.30 19.36
C LEU A 164 36.69 -0.05 20.66
N ARG A 165 36.95 -1.33 20.95
CA ARG A 165 37.75 -1.74 22.12
C ARG A 165 39.20 -1.25 22.03
N LEU A 166 39.74 -1.18 20.81
CA LEU A 166 41.12 -0.77 20.52
C LEU A 166 41.31 0.75 20.50
N THR A 167 40.23 1.54 20.62
CA THR A 167 40.30 3.00 20.57
C THR A 167 40.72 3.58 21.93
N PRO A 168 41.76 4.46 21.99
CA PRO A 168 42.25 5.06 23.24
C PRO A 168 41.15 5.83 23.99
N SER A 169 41.12 5.68 25.32
CA SER A 169 40.09 6.31 26.18
C SER A 169 40.53 7.68 26.73
N ILE A 170 41.27 8.45 25.94
CA ILE A 170 41.86 9.75 26.34
C ILE A 170 41.39 10.86 25.41
N GLY A 171 41.06 12.03 25.98
CA GLY A 171 40.75 13.24 25.22
C GLY A 171 39.55 13.08 24.28
N ILE A 172 39.65 13.67 23.08
CA ILE A 172 38.58 13.67 22.08
C ILE A 172 38.26 12.26 21.52
N LEU A 173 39.25 11.38 21.46
CA LEU A 173 39.08 10.00 20.95
C LEU A 173 38.15 9.16 21.83
N ARG A 174 38.15 9.43 23.15
CA ARG A 174 37.18 8.83 24.09
C ARG A 174 35.75 9.20 23.72
N ASP A 175 35.50 10.48 23.45
CA ASP A 175 34.16 10.98 23.13
C ASP A 175 33.71 10.51 21.72
N VAL A 176 34.64 10.36 20.76
CA VAL A 176 34.36 9.71 19.46
C VAL A 176 33.97 8.24 19.65
N LYS A 177 34.69 7.50 20.50
CA LYS A 177 34.33 6.12 20.86
C LYS A 177 32.94 6.04 21.47
N HIS A 178 32.60 6.96 22.37
CA HIS A 178 31.28 7.02 22.98
C HIS A 178 30.18 7.28 21.94
N TYR A 179 30.40 8.25 21.04
CA TYR A 179 29.48 8.55 19.93
C TYR A 179 29.25 7.31 19.04
N LEU A 180 30.32 6.62 18.64
CA LEU A 180 30.22 5.41 17.82
C LEU A 180 29.54 4.25 18.57
N THR A 181 29.71 4.16 19.90
CA THR A 181 29.03 3.16 20.72
C THR A 181 27.52 3.43 20.80
N VAL A 182 27.12 4.69 21.01
CA VAL A 182 25.73 5.14 20.94
C VAL A 182 25.14 4.84 19.56
N PHE A 183 25.90 5.10 18.50
CA PHE A 183 25.53 4.77 17.14
C PHE A 183 25.32 3.26 16.94
N CYS A 184 26.18 2.40 17.51
CA CYS A 184 26.02 0.94 17.47
C CYS A 184 24.73 0.45 18.14
N TYR A 185 24.34 1.03 19.28
CA TYR A 185 23.04 0.71 19.89
C TYR A 185 21.86 1.11 19.00
N LEU A 186 21.94 2.26 18.30
CA LEU A 186 20.85 2.73 17.43
C LEU A 186 20.70 1.96 16.13
N LEU A 187 21.78 1.40 15.59
CA LEU A 187 21.73 0.57 14.39
C LEU A 187 20.85 -0.66 14.59
N GLN A 188 20.68 -1.11 15.83
CA GLN A 188 19.87 -2.24 16.21
C GLN A 188 19.03 -1.85 17.41
N PRO A 189 17.91 -1.14 17.22
CA PRO A 189 17.17 -0.51 18.30
C PRO A 189 16.32 -1.53 19.09
N THR A 190 16.93 -2.62 19.56
CA THR A 190 16.28 -3.55 20.48
C THR A 190 15.95 -2.85 21.79
N PRO A 191 14.93 -3.31 22.54
CA PRO A 191 14.64 -2.77 23.86
C PRO A 191 15.88 -2.72 24.78
N GLY A 192 16.70 -3.78 24.74
CA GLY A 192 17.98 -3.84 25.45
C GLY A 192 18.99 -2.80 24.99
N ASN A 193 19.17 -2.62 23.67
CA ASN A 193 20.07 -1.64 23.11
C ASN A 193 19.63 -0.19 23.38
N ILE A 194 18.34 0.11 23.31
CA ILE A 194 17.82 1.46 23.63
C ILE A 194 18.01 1.75 25.13
N ARG A 195 17.77 0.78 26.01
CA ARG A 195 18.09 0.92 27.44
C ARG A 195 19.58 1.17 27.67
N SER A 196 20.44 0.34 27.07
CA SER A 196 21.90 0.48 27.18
C SER A 196 22.38 1.81 26.60
N LEU A 197 21.78 2.30 25.53
CA LEU A 197 22.07 3.61 24.96
C LEU A 197 21.81 4.74 25.97
N LEU A 198 20.62 4.75 26.59
CA LEU A 198 20.27 5.78 27.57
C LEU A 198 21.22 5.71 28.78
N LEU A 199 21.42 4.52 29.35
CA LEU A 199 22.34 4.31 30.48
C LEU A 199 23.78 4.71 30.13
N TYR A 200 24.25 4.38 28.94
CA TYR A 200 25.59 4.72 28.46
C TYR A 200 25.78 6.22 28.35
N THR A 201 24.78 6.91 27.79
CA THR A 201 24.85 8.36 27.63
C THR A 201 24.80 9.07 28.99
N ILE A 202 23.94 8.61 29.91
CA ILE A 202 23.83 9.14 31.28
C ILE A 202 25.15 8.93 32.04
N ARG A 203 25.68 7.70 32.07
CA ARG A 203 26.89 7.35 32.82
C ARG A 203 28.09 8.20 32.43
N HIS A 204 28.22 8.53 31.15
CA HIS A 204 29.40 9.23 30.65
C HIS A 204 29.26 10.76 30.61
N TYR A 205 28.04 11.30 30.59
CA TYR A 205 27.81 12.75 30.43
C TYR A 205 27.03 13.39 31.57
N ILE A 206 26.57 12.61 32.56
CA ILE A 206 25.94 13.09 33.80
C ILE A 206 26.75 12.52 34.99
N PRO A 207 27.88 13.13 35.35
CA PRO A 207 28.80 12.59 36.37
C PRO A 207 28.14 12.32 37.71
N GLU A 208 27.14 13.12 38.07
CA GLU A 208 26.39 13.02 39.33
C GLU A 208 25.60 11.71 39.44
N LEU A 209 25.25 11.08 38.30
CA LEU A 209 24.47 9.84 38.23
C LEU A 209 25.31 8.63 37.80
N ALA A 210 26.58 8.82 37.45
CA ALA A 210 27.45 7.76 36.95
C ALA A 210 27.62 6.62 37.97
N GLY A 211 27.66 6.96 39.27
CA GLY A 211 27.79 5.99 40.37
C GLY A 211 26.58 5.08 40.55
N CYS A 212 25.41 5.47 40.04
CA CYS A 212 24.18 4.68 40.10
C CYS A 212 24.06 3.65 38.97
N ILE A 213 24.98 3.66 38.00
CA ILE A 213 24.94 2.81 36.80
C ILE A 213 26.09 1.82 36.83
N HIS A 214 25.83 0.65 37.41
CA HIS A 214 26.85 -0.39 37.61
C HIS A 214 27.11 -1.25 36.37
N ARG A 215 26.07 -1.52 35.58
CA ARG A 215 26.13 -2.41 34.41
C ARG A 215 25.49 -1.77 33.18
N ILE A 216 26.16 -1.93 32.05
CA ILE A 216 25.65 -1.59 30.72
C ILE A 216 26.03 -2.76 29.82
N ASP A 217 25.03 -3.40 29.23
CA ASP A 217 25.25 -4.54 28.35
C ASP A 217 25.81 -4.07 26.99
N ALA A 218 26.67 -4.87 26.37
CA ALA A 218 27.21 -4.56 25.05
C ALA A 218 26.10 -4.56 23.97
N PRO A 219 26.29 -3.88 22.82
CA PRO A 219 25.30 -3.86 21.76
C PRO A 219 24.89 -5.26 21.30
N GLU A 220 23.60 -5.56 21.44
CA GLU A 220 22.96 -6.77 20.93
C GLU A 220 22.98 -6.79 19.40
N ASN A 221 23.12 -7.99 18.84
CA ASN A 221 23.06 -8.22 17.40
C ASN A 221 21.87 -9.13 17.07
N ARG A 222 21.06 -8.70 16.11
CA ARG A 222 19.90 -9.41 15.59
C ARG A 222 20.14 -9.77 14.12
N PRO A 223 19.69 -10.95 13.66
CA PRO A 223 19.75 -11.35 12.26
C PRO A 223 19.23 -10.26 11.30
N SER A 224 19.77 -10.25 10.09
CA SER A 224 19.29 -9.38 9.00
C SER A 224 18.00 -9.92 8.41
N THR A 225 17.94 -11.23 8.21
CA THR A 225 16.81 -12.00 7.68
C THR A 225 16.44 -13.09 8.69
N GLY A 226 15.23 -13.65 8.57
CA GLY A 226 14.74 -14.71 9.44
C GLY A 226 13.22 -14.79 9.45
N ILE A 227 12.67 -15.89 9.98
CA ILE A 227 11.23 -16.05 10.14
C ILE A 227 10.84 -15.64 11.56
N TYR A 228 9.83 -14.78 11.67
CA TYR A 228 9.26 -14.30 12.92
C TYR A 228 7.94 -15.02 13.21
N HIS A 229 7.66 -15.25 14.48
CA HIS A 229 6.33 -15.64 14.93
C HIS A 229 6.08 -15.09 16.35
N PRO A 230 4.89 -14.53 16.66
CA PRO A 230 4.62 -13.92 17.96
C PRO A 230 4.76 -14.87 19.16
N ASP A 231 4.46 -16.15 18.96
CA ASP A 231 4.54 -17.18 20.01
C ASP A 231 5.92 -17.87 20.08
N ALA A 232 6.87 -17.50 19.21
CA ALA A 232 8.23 -18.04 19.23
C ALA A 232 9.16 -17.15 20.06
N ALA A 233 10.06 -17.77 20.84
CA ALA A 233 11.01 -17.03 21.67
C ALA A 233 12.11 -16.31 20.85
N SER A 234 12.38 -16.77 19.63
CA SER A 234 13.43 -16.27 18.76
C SER A 234 13.05 -16.39 17.30
N LEU A 235 13.79 -15.67 16.44
CA LEU A 235 13.68 -15.81 14.99
C LEU A 235 14.25 -17.16 14.54
N PHE A 236 13.63 -17.74 13.51
CA PHE A 236 14.13 -18.95 12.87
C PHE A 236 15.07 -18.61 11.72
N SER A 237 16.10 -19.45 11.56
CA SER A 237 17.16 -19.26 10.57
C SER A 237 16.92 -20.03 9.27
N SER A 238 15.93 -20.92 9.25
CA SER A 238 15.53 -21.68 8.07
C SER A 238 14.02 -21.95 8.11
N PHE A 239 13.45 -22.20 6.94
CA PHE A 239 12.04 -22.58 6.82
C PHE A 239 11.76 -23.94 7.45
N GLU A 240 12.70 -24.89 7.36
CA GLU A 240 12.56 -26.24 7.89
C GLU A 240 12.49 -26.23 9.42
N GLU A 241 13.33 -25.41 10.07
CA GLU A 241 13.29 -25.18 11.52
C GLU A 241 11.95 -24.55 11.94
N TYR A 242 11.49 -23.54 11.19
CA TYR A 242 10.21 -22.90 11.42
C TYR A 242 9.05 -23.88 11.25
N CYS A 243 9.03 -24.66 10.18
CA CYS A 243 7.99 -25.64 9.90
C CYS A 243 7.88 -26.69 11.02
N ALA A 244 9.01 -27.26 11.45
CA ALA A 244 9.03 -28.22 12.54
C ALA A 244 8.50 -27.64 13.86
N TRP A 245 8.87 -26.39 14.17
CA TRP A 245 8.31 -25.69 15.33
C TRP A 245 6.82 -25.40 15.18
N TYR A 246 6.41 -24.94 13.99
CA TYR A 246 5.04 -24.56 13.67
C TYR A 246 4.10 -25.75 13.85
N GLU A 247 4.43 -26.90 13.28
CA GLU A 247 3.62 -28.12 13.37
C GLU A 247 3.71 -28.78 14.76
N GLY A 248 4.76 -28.51 15.52
CA GLY A 248 4.93 -29.02 16.89
C GLY A 248 4.13 -28.28 17.96
N ARG A 249 3.62 -27.08 17.68
CA ARG A 249 2.93 -26.26 18.70
C ARG A 249 1.46 -26.67 18.86
N PRO A 250 0.89 -26.53 20.08
CA PRO A 250 -0.55 -26.70 20.29
C PRO A 250 -1.31 -25.53 19.67
N PHE A 251 -2.45 -25.81 19.03
CA PHE A 251 -3.34 -24.80 18.48
C PHE A 251 -4.61 -24.68 19.31
N ASP A 252 -5.10 -23.47 19.53
CA ASP A 252 -6.24 -23.19 20.45
C ASP A 252 -7.54 -23.90 20.04
N THR A 253 -7.71 -24.20 18.74
CA THR A 253 -8.90 -24.91 18.22
C THR A 253 -8.80 -26.44 18.31
N GLY A 254 -7.70 -26.97 18.89
CA GLY A 254 -7.43 -28.40 19.03
C GLY A 254 -6.65 -28.97 17.83
N GLY A 255 -5.68 -29.84 18.12
CA GLY A 255 -4.79 -30.43 17.13
C GLY A 255 -3.49 -29.65 16.91
N HIS A 256 -2.78 -30.01 15.85
CA HIS A 256 -1.52 -29.37 15.44
C HIS A 256 -1.74 -28.64 14.11
N PRO A 257 -1.28 -27.39 13.97
CA PRO A 257 -1.40 -26.70 12.70
C PRO A 257 -0.47 -27.38 11.68
N ARG A 258 -0.82 -27.32 10.40
CA ARG A 258 -0.04 -27.94 9.32
C ARG A 258 0.50 -26.86 8.39
N MET A 259 1.78 -26.95 8.02
CA MET A 259 2.36 -26.06 7.03
C MET A 259 2.03 -26.54 5.62
N ASP A 260 0.84 -26.20 5.12
CA ASP A 260 0.47 -26.44 3.72
C ASP A 260 0.93 -25.26 2.84
N THR A 261 2.02 -25.46 2.11
CA THR A 261 2.62 -24.47 1.22
C THR A 261 1.70 -24.03 0.08
N ASN A 262 0.65 -24.81 -0.25
CA ASN A 262 -0.34 -24.42 -1.25
C ASN A 262 -1.34 -23.38 -0.75
N ARG A 263 -1.38 -23.14 0.57
CA ARG A 263 -2.28 -22.21 1.27
C ARG A 263 -1.52 -21.15 2.06
N ALA A 264 -0.26 -21.41 2.37
CA ALA A 264 0.56 -20.56 3.23
C ALA A 264 0.66 -19.13 2.70
N ILE A 265 0.57 -18.16 3.60
CA ILE A 265 0.68 -16.73 3.32
C ILE A 265 2.07 -16.26 3.72
N GLY A 266 2.86 -15.79 2.76
CA GLY A 266 4.14 -15.14 3.04
C GLY A 266 3.91 -13.69 3.46
N LEU A 267 4.32 -13.30 4.66
CA LEU A 267 4.25 -11.91 5.12
C LEU A 267 5.62 -11.27 5.07
N LEU A 268 5.74 -10.11 4.44
CA LEU A 268 7.00 -9.33 4.45
C LEU A 268 6.94 -8.32 5.59
N LEU A 269 7.78 -8.52 6.60
CA LEU A 269 7.82 -7.71 7.80
C LEU A 269 9.01 -6.74 7.77
N THR A 270 8.82 -5.58 8.38
CA THR A 270 9.89 -4.59 8.53
C THR A 270 10.80 -4.97 9.69
N ARG A 271 12.10 -5.10 9.40
CA ARG A 271 13.10 -5.40 10.44
C ARG A 271 13.07 -4.42 11.63
N PRO A 272 12.96 -3.09 11.47
CA PRO A 272 12.98 -2.18 12.62
C PRO A 272 11.87 -2.46 13.64
N GLN A 273 10.69 -2.91 13.20
CA GLN A 273 9.53 -3.18 14.03
C GLN A 273 9.75 -4.46 14.84
N ILE A 274 10.25 -5.52 14.19
CA ILE A 274 10.57 -6.77 14.89
C ILE A 274 11.73 -6.61 15.86
N VAL A 275 12.77 -5.87 15.47
CA VAL A 275 13.94 -5.61 16.34
C VAL A 275 13.54 -4.78 17.55
N SER A 276 12.69 -3.77 17.39
CA SER A 276 12.21 -2.92 18.48
C SER A 276 11.16 -3.59 19.38
N GLY A 277 10.48 -4.63 18.88
CA GLY A 277 9.38 -5.29 19.57
C GLY A 277 8.03 -4.59 19.41
N ALA A 278 7.93 -3.53 18.59
CA ALA A 278 6.69 -2.81 18.30
C ALA A 278 5.82 -3.59 17.29
N CYS A 279 5.38 -4.80 17.67
CA CYS A 279 4.85 -5.82 16.74
C CYS A 279 3.35 -6.07 16.87
N ARG A 280 2.62 -5.44 17.81
CA ARG A 280 1.22 -5.83 18.12
C ARG A 280 0.31 -5.98 16.90
N HIS A 281 0.36 -5.00 15.99
CA HIS A 281 -0.40 -5.05 14.73
C HIS A 281 -0.03 -6.24 13.83
N TYR A 282 1.25 -6.64 13.78
CA TYR A 282 1.69 -7.86 13.10
C TYR A 282 1.22 -9.11 13.84
N ASP A 283 1.36 -9.14 15.17
CA ASP A 283 0.99 -10.29 16.00
C ASP A 283 -0.51 -10.61 15.86
N TYR A 284 -1.35 -9.58 15.87
CA TYR A 284 -2.79 -9.72 15.67
C TYR A 284 -3.10 -10.31 14.29
N LEU A 285 -2.52 -9.75 13.22
CA LEU A 285 -2.78 -10.21 11.86
C LEU A 285 -2.28 -11.65 11.64
N ILE A 286 -1.12 -12.01 12.18
CA ILE A 286 -0.58 -13.38 12.11
C ILE A 286 -1.57 -14.34 12.79
N ARG A 287 -1.98 -14.07 14.03
CA ARG A 287 -2.93 -14.94 14.75
C ARG A 287 -4.28 -15.03 14.06
N LEU A 288 -4.77 -13.92 13.49
CA LEU A 288 -6.05 -13.91 12.77
C LEU A 288 -6.01 -14.78 11.51
N LEU A 289 -4.95 -14.67 10.70
CA LEU A 289 -4.74 -15.54 9.53
C LEU A 289 -4.77 -17.02 9.93
N GLU A 290 -4.09 -17.37 11.02
CA GLU A 290 -4.02 -18.73 11.52
C GLU A 290 -5.38 -19.23 12.03
N SER A 291 -6.13 -18.37 12.73
CA SER A 291 -7.47 -18.70 13.21
C SER A 291 -8.47 -18.99 12.08
N GLU A 292 -8.25 -18.40 10.91
CA GLU A 292 -9.00 -18.63 9.67
C GLU A 292 -8.43 -19.80 8.84
N GLY A 293 -7.48 -20.56 9.41
CA GLY A 293 -6.93 -21.77 8.82
C GLY A 293 -5.92 -21.52 7.69
N LEU A 294 -5.31 -20.32 7.64
CA LEU A 294 -4.24 -19.99 6.72
C LEU A 294 -2.88 -20.10 7.44
N PRO A 295 -2.00 -21.04 7.04
CA PRO A 295 -0.63 -21.06 7.55
C PRO A 295 0.09 -19.78 7.17
N VAL A 296 1.01 -19.30 8.01
CA VAL A 296 1.70 -18.03 7.78
C VAL A 296 3.20 -18.25 7.79
N VAL A 297 3.94 -17.55 6.94
CA VAL A 297 5.41 -17.51 6.95
C VAL A 297 5.85 -16.05 7.02
N PRO A 298 5.99 -15.47 8.23
CA PRO A 298 6.34 -14.06 8.39
C PRO A 298 7.86 -13.86 8.31
N VAL A 299 8.34 -13.27 7.22
CA VAL A 299 9.78 -13.11 6.95
C VAL A 299 10.24 -11.69 7.22
N LEU A 300 11.39 -11.55 7.88
CA LEU A 300 12.08 -10.28 8.02
C LEU A 300 12.71 -9.87 6.70
N SER A 301 12.32 -8.70 6.21
CA SER A 301 12.99 -8.05 5.09
C SER A 301 13.92 -6.93 5.56
N THR A 302 15.09 -6.87 4.94
CA THR A 302 16.07 -5.79 5.15
C THR A 302 15.72 -4.55 4.33
N PHE A 303 14.67 -3.83 4.74
CA PHE A 303 14.28 -2.43 4.41
C PHE A 303 14.17 -2.00 2.93
N MET A 304 14.84 -2.67 1.98
CA MET A 304 15.10 -2.18 0.62
C MET A 304 15.17 -3.30 -0.43
N ASP A 305 15.21 -4.58 -0.07
CA ASP A 305 15.21 -5.65 -1.05
C ASP A 305 14.60 -6.90 -0.43
N ASN A 306 13.35 -7.19 -0.79
CA ASN A 306 12.63 -8.33 -0.26
C ASN A 306 13.08 -9.66 -0.89
N ARG A 307 13.85 -9.64 -1.99
CA ARG A 307 14.23 -10.84 -2.73
C ARG A 307 15.08 -11.80 -1.92
N GLU A 308 16.01 -11.29 -1.10
CA GLU A 308 16.87 -12.12 -0.26
C GLU A 308 16.02 -12.96 0.71
N ALA A 309 15.12 -12.31 1.45
CA ALA A 309 14.21 -12.99 2.39
C ALA A 309 13.23 -13.94 1.67
N CYS A 310 12.66 -13.52 0.53
CA CYS A 310 11.78 -14.37 -0.26
C CYS A 310 12.51 -15.61 -0.78
N GLN A 311 13.71 -15.45 -1.32
CA GLN A 311 14.51 -16.55 -1.87
C GLN A 311 14.92 -17.55 -0.79
N GLU A 312 15.24 -17.05 0.41
CA GLU A 312 15.70 -17.86 1.53
C GLU A 312 14.56 -18.64 2.20
N PHE A 313 13.39 -18.04 2.36
CA PHE A 313 12.31 -18.61 3.19
C PHE A 313 11.02 -18.94 2.44
N LEU A 314 10.73 -18.25 1.34
CA LEU A 314 9.48 -18.41 0.59
C LEU A 314 9.66 -19.21 -0.71
N VAL A 315 10.90 -19.57 -1.07
CA VAL A 315 11.22 -20.39 -2.24
C VAL A 315 12.00 -21.60 -1.79
N ASP A 316 11.64 -22.76 -2.33
CA ASP A 316 12.41 -23.97 -2.13
C ASP A 316 13.67 -23.95 -2.99
N ALA A 317 14.85 -23.95 -2.34
CA ALA A 317 16.12 -23.79 -3.02
C ALA A 317 16.48 -24.95 -3.98
N GLN A 318 15.87 -26.13 -3.80
CA GLN A 318 16.20 -27.33 -4.57
C GLN A 318 15.34 -27.43 -5.83
N THR A 319 14.06 -27.12 -5.70
CA THR A 319 13.06 -27.22 -6.76
C THR A 319 12.77 -25.88 -7.44
N ASN A 320 13.22 -24.78 -6.84
CA ASN A 320 12.89 -23.40 -7.23
C ASN A 320 11.37 -23.15 -7.27
N THR A 321 10.62 -23.82 -6.38
CA THR A 321 9.16 -23.67 -6.29
C THR A 321 8.76 -22.79 -5.11
N PRO A 322 7.70 -21.97 -5.23
CA PRO A 322 7.23 -21.15 -4.13
C PRO A 322 6.64 -22.01 -3.00
N ARG A 323 7.05 -21.72 -1.76
CA ARG A 323 6.55 -22.33 -0.50
C ARG A 323 5.30 -21.66 0.04
N VAL A 324 4.76 -20.68 -0.69
CA VAL A 324 3.58 -19.91 -0.31
C VAL A 324 2.61 -19.78 -1.49
N ALA A 325 1.34 -19.61 -1.15
CA ALA A 325 0.22 -19.42 -2.07
C ALA A 325 0.07 -17.96 -2.48
N GLN A 326 0.38 -17.04 -1.58
CA GLN A 326 0.18 -15.60 -1.72
C GLN A 326 1.24 -14.85 -0.90
N ILE A 327 1.55 -13.61 -1.31
CA ILE A 327 2.50 -12.74 -0.62
C ILE A 327 1.79 -11.46 -0.23
N VAL A 328 1.92 -11.08 1.03
CA VAL A 328 1.37 -9.83 1.57
C VAL A 328 2.51 -9.03 2.17
N SER A 329 2.85 -7.93 1.52
CA SER A 329 3.79 -6.96 2.05
C SER A 329 3.14 -6.14 3.14
N LEU A 330 3.74 -6.13 4.33
CA LEU A 330 3.39 -5.24 5.43
C LEU A 330 4.42 -4.11 5.60
N THR A 331 5.29 -3.93 4.59
CA THR A 331 6.36 -2.93 4.63
C THR A 331 5.88 -1.54 4.27
N GLY A 332 4.79 -1.42 3.51
CA GLY A 332 4.33 -0.15 2.96
C GLY A 332 5.33 0.48 1.99
N PHE A 333 6.24 -0.30 1.39
CA PHE A 333 7.22 0.16 0.42
C PHE A 333 7.27 -0.75 -0.81
N SER A 334 8.03 -0.32 -1.82
CA SER A 334 8.34 -1.13 -2.99
C SER A 334 8.90 -2.50 -2.61
N PHE A 335 8.65 -3.49 -3.47
CA PHE A 335 9.20 -4.82 -3.31
C PHE A 335 10.73 -4.85 -3.47
N VAL A 336 11.30 -4.00 -4.34
CA VAL A 336 12.74 -3.76 -4.45
C VAL A 336 13.00 -2.26 -4.45
N GLY A 337 13.77 -1.82 -3.47
CA GLY A 337 14.12 -0.44 -3.23
C GLY A 337 13.28 0.21 -2.13
N GLY A 338 13.42 1.53 -2.01
CA GLY A 338 12.77 2.33 -0.99
C GLY A 338 12.14 3.59 -1.59
N PRO A 339 11.52 4.45 -0.77
CA PRO A 339 10.69 5.56 -1.26
C PRO A 339 11.38 6.54 -2.22
N ALA A 340 12.70 6.69 -2.10
CA ALA A 340 13.49 7.59 -2.92
C ALA A 340 14.18 6.89 -4.12
N MET A 341 14.25 5.56 -4.11
CA MET A 341 15.03 4.75 -5.05
C MET A 341 14.37 3.35 -5.16
N ASN A 342 13.28 3.24 -5.92
CA ASN A 342 12.63 1.96 -6.24
C ASN A 342 13.17 1.38 -7.55
N ASP A 343 13.25 0.05 -7.62
CA ASP A 343 13.62 -0.73 -8.81
C ASP A 343 12.46 -1.67 -9.16
N SER A 344 11.39 -1.07 -9.71
CA SER A 344 10.17 -1.79 -10.02
C SER A 344 10.35 -2.81 -11.14
N GLU A 345 11.32 -2.62 -12.03
CA GLU A 345 11.65 -3.60 -13.08
C GLU A 345 12.20 -4.89 -12.44
N ALA A 346 13.18 -4.76 -11.55
CA ALA A 346 13.72 -5.91 -10.82
C ALA A 346 12.68 -6.58 -9.91
N ALA A 347 11.75 -5.80 -9.34
CA ALA A 347 10.63 -6.33 -8.58
C ALA A 347 9.70 -7.18 -9.46
N VAL A 348 9.27 -6.63 -10.59
CA VAL A 348 8.37 -7.30 -11.54
C VAL A 348 8.99 -8.57 -12.09
N ASP A 349 10.27 -8.55 -12.47
CA ASP A 349 10.98 -9.73 -12.97
C ASP A 349 11.01 -10.87 -11.93
N TYR A 350 11.31 -10.53 -10.68
CA TYR A 350 11.32 -11.51 -9.60
C TYR A 350 9.92 -12.06 -9.30
N LEU A 351 8.91 -11.18 -9.18
CA LEU A 351 7.53 -11.55 -8.86
C LEU A 351 6.87 -12.38 -9.97
N LYS A 352 7.22 -12.12 -11.25
CA LYS A 352 6.78 -12.94 -12.39
C LYS A 352 7.27 -14.38 -12.30
N VAL A 353 8.53 -14.58 -11.91
CA VAL A 353 9.09 -15.93 -11.73
C VAL A 353 8.41 -16.64 -10.56
N LEU A 354 8.18 -15.92 -9.46
CA LEU A 354 7.53 -16.45 -8.27
C LEU A 354 6.05 -16.81 -8.54
N ASN A 355 5.38 -16.05 -9.41
CA ASN A 355 4.04 -16.28 -9.91
C ASN A 355 3.01 -16.55 -8.80
N ARG A 356 2.96 -15.62 -7.84
CA ARG A 356 2.01 -15.61 -6.72
C ARG A 356 1.34 -14.24 -6.62
N PRO A 357 0.06 -14.16 -6.22
CA PRO A 357 -0.59 -12.88 -5.93
C PRO A 357 0.23 -12.07 -4.92
N PHE A 358 0.53 -10.83 -5.26
CA PHE A 358 1.29 -9.90 -4.44
C PHE A 358 0.41 -8.73 -4.01
N ARG A 359 0.24 -8.57 -2.69
CA ARG A 359 -0.52 -7.47 -2.09
C ARG A 359 0.39 -6.62 -1.25
N SER A 360 0.10 -5.33 -1.17
CA SER A 360 0.80 -4.39 -0.29
C SER A 360 -0.22 -3.67 0.56
N ILE A 361 -0.30 -4.04 1.83
CA ILE A 361 -1.23 -3.43 2.78
C ILE A 361 -0.49 -2.43 3.68
N VAL A 362 -1.23 -1.43 4.13
CA VAL A 362 -0.72 -0.18 4.67
C VAL A 362 -0.81 -0.18 6.20
N SER A 363 0.34 -0.01 6.84
CA SER A 363 0.42 0.44 8.24
C SER A 363 0.52 1.95 8.26
N LEU A 364 -0.26 2.61 9.10
CA LEU A 364 -0.26 4.06 9.23
C LEU A 364 1.01 4.51 9.99
N GLU A 365 2.01 4.94 9.23
CA GLU A 365 3.28 5.43 9.79
C GLU A 365 3.31 6.94 9.94
N MET A 366 2.55 7.66 9.11
CA MET A 366 2.57 9.13 9.07
C MET A 366 1.25 9.77 9.50
N GLN A 367 0.30 8.99 9.98
CA GLN A 367 -0.93 9.51 10.57
C GLN A 367 -1.39 8.56 11.65
N ARG A 368 -2.15 9.08 12.63
CA ARG A 368 -2.79 8.24 13.63
C ARG A 368 -4.03 7.56 13.08
N ILE A 369 -4.48 6.51 13.75
CA ILE A 369 -5.71 5.80 13.39
C ILE A 369 -6.90 6.77 13.38
N GLU A 370 -7.04 7.61 14.41
CA GLU A 370 -8.15 8.54 14.54
C GLU A 370 -8.14 9.60 13.41
N GLN A 371 -6.96 10.07 13.04
CA GLN A 371 -6.79 11.01 11.93
C GLN A 371 -7.21 10.38 10.59
N TRP A 372 -6.89 9.10 10.39
CA TRP A 372 -7.33 8.37 9.20
C TRP A 372 -8.84 8.15 9.19
N GLU A 373 -9.44 7.80 10.33
CA GLU A 373 -10.88 7.58 10.47
C GLU A 373 -11.69 8.84 10.15
N GLU A 374 -11.27 10.00 10.69
CA GLU A 374 -11.92 11.30 10.47
C GLU A 374 -11.66 11.89 9.08
N SER A 375 -10.61 11.45 8.39
CA SER A 375 -10.21 11.99 7.08
C SER A 375 -11.20 11.62 5.96
N VAL A 376 -11.73 12.62 5.26
CA VAL A 376 -12.54 12.41 4.05
C VAL A 376 -11.71 11.84 2.90
N ILE A 377 -10.41 12.14 2.86
CA ILE A 377 -9.49 11.67 1.81
C ILE A 377 -9.05 10.22 2.11
N GLY A 378 -8.93 9.85 3.38
CA GLY A 378 -8.35 8.59 3.84
C GLY A 378 -6.85 8.74 4.12
N LEU A 379 -6.00 8.02 3.37
CA LEU A 379 -4.54 8.18 3.48
C LEU A 379 -4.10 9.60 3.12
N ASN A 380 -3.17 10.17 3.87
CA ASN A 380 -2.55 11.43 3.48
C ASN A 380 -1.76 11.28 2.14
N PRO A 381 -1.50 12.39 1.42
CA PRO A 381 -0.86 12.33 0.10
C PRO A 381 0.53 11.67 0.10
N VAL A 382 1.31 11.87 1.16
CA VAL A 382 2.67 11.31 1.28
C VAL A 382 2.61 9.78 1.41
N GLN A 383 1.72 9.28 2.28
CA GLN A 383 1.49 7.84 2.44
C GLN A 383 0.88 7.22 1.19
N THR A 384 -0.02 7.92 0.50
CA THR A 384 -0.59 7.45 -0.76
C THR A 384 0.49 7.29 -1.82
N ALA A 385 1.40 8.25 -1.95
CA ALA A 385 2.51 8.15 -2.89
C ALA A 385 3.45 6.98 -2.53
N MET A 386 3.84 6.88 -1.26
CA MET A 386 4.86 5.93 -0.82
C MET A 386 4.36 4.48 -0.67
N GLN A 387 3.18 4.30 -0.08
CA GLN A 387 2.66 3.00 0.36
C GLN A 387 1.60 2.42 -0.59
N VAL A 388 1.13 3.21 -1.57
CA VAL A 388 0.14 2.76 -2.57
C VAL A 388 0.68 2.91 -4.00
N ALA A 389 1.00 4.14 -4.44
CA ALA A 389 1.36 4.38 -5.84
C ALA A 389 2.66 3.66 -6.26
N ILE A 390 3.70 3.65 -5.41
CA ILE A 390 4.95 2.94 -5.73
C ILE A 390 4.72 1.41 -5.77
N PRO A 391 4.12 0.75 -4.75
CA PRO A 391 3.82 -0.67 -4.83
C PRO A 391 2.90 -1.06 -6.01
N GLU A 392 1.99 -0.19 -6.44
CA GLU A 392 1.15 -0.43 -7.62
C GLU A 392 1.97 -0.61 -8.91
N ILE A 393 3.13 0.06 -9.03
CA ILE A 393 4.06 -0.09 -10.16
C ILE A 393 4.75 -1.45 -10.11
N ASP A 394 5.01 -2.00 -8.92
CA ASP A 394 5.56 -3.35 -8.73
C ASP A 394 4.51 -4.45 -9.01
N GLY A 395 3.26 -4.06 -9.28
CA GLY A 395 2.14 -4.99 -9.48
C GLY A 395 1.35 -5.30 -8.22
N ALA A 396 1.58 -4.59 -7.10
CA ALA A 396 0.80 -4.80 -5.89
C ALA A 396 -0.66 -4.37 -6.06
N THR A 397 -1.54 -5.13 -5.41
CA THR A 397 -2.99 -4.85 -5.34
C THR A 397 -3.47 -4.71 -3.90
N GLU A 398 -4.73 -4.29 -3.75
CA GLU A 398 -5.48 -4.27 -2.49
C GLU A 398 -4.82 -3.46 -1.34
N PRO A 399 -4.67 -2.12 -1.48
CA PRO A 399 -3.99 -1.27 -0.49
C PRO A 399 -4.86 -1.01 0.76
N PHE A 400 -5.21 -2.07 1.49
CA PHE A 400 -5.95 -1.99 2.75
C PHE A 400 -5.12 -1.33 3.84
N VAL A 401 -5.76 -0.52 4.68
CA VAL A 401 -5.16 -0.10 5.95
C VAL A 401 -5.43 -1.20 6.97
N PHE A 402 -4.40 -1.71 7.65
CA PHE A 402 -4.57 -2.80 8.63
C PHE A 402 -4.18 -2.42 10.07
N GLY A 403 -3.42 -1.35 10.26
CA GLY A 403 -2.94 -0.95 11.58
C GLY A 403 -2.27 0.41 11.58
N GLY A 404 -1.93 0.90 12.75
CA GLY A 404 -1.35 2.22 12.93
C GLY A 404 -1.14 2.61 14.39
N LEU A 405 -0.53 3.76 14.63
CA LEU A 405 -0.40 4.29 15.99
C LEU A 405 -1.71 5.00 16.40
N ALA A 406 -2.40 4.47 17.42
CA ALA A 406 -3.55 5.13 18.02
C ALA A 406 -3.14 6.24 19.02
N ALA A 407 -4.07 7.13 19.36
CA ALA A 407 -3.88 8.14 20.37
C ALA A 407 -3.56 7.51 21.74
N GLY A 408 -2.55 8.05 22.43
CA GLY A 408 -2.12 7.55 23.74
C GLY A 408 -1.44 6.18 23.75
N LYS A 409 -1.20 5.56 22.59
CA LYS A 409 -0.42 4.32 22.46
C LYS A 409 1.03 4.61 22.08
N ASP A 410 1.91 3.70 22.48
CA ASP A 410 3.36 3.78 22.26
C ASP A 410 3.85 2.88 21.11
N GLU A 411 3.01 2.00 20.59
CA GLU A 411 3.30 1.08 19.49
C GLU A 411 2.09 0.91 18.57
N PRO A 412 2.28 0.51 17.29
CA PRO A 412 1.17 0.36 16.37
C PRO A 412 0.26 -0.82 16.74
N GLU A 413 -1.05 -0.57 16.71
CA GLU A 413 -2.11 -1.54 16.96
C GLU A 413 -2.82 -1.92 15.66
N ALA A 414 -3.40 -3.12 15.61
CA ALA A 414 -4.22 -3.54 14.48
C ALA A 414 -5.57 -2.81 14.52
N ILE A 415 -6.11 -2.52 13.33
CA ILE A 415 -7.51 -2.11 13.18
C ILE A 415 -8.27 -3.40 12.90
N GLU A 416 -8.84 -3.99 13.96
CA GLU A 416 -9.36 -5.36 13.97
C GLU A 416 -10.30 -5.66 12.79
N GLU A 417 -11.32 -4.83 12.58
CA GLU A 417 -12.30 -4.99 11.51
C GLU A 417 -11.66 -4.95 10.10
N ARG A 418 -10.58 -4.17 9.92
CA ARG A 418 -9.85 -4.13 8.66
C ARG A 418 -8.99 -5.37 8.46
N CYS A 419 -8.34 -5.85 9.51
CA CYS A 419 -7.62 -7.12 9.46
C CYS A 419 -8.57 -8.28 9.11
N GLU A 420 -9.76 -8.34 9.70
CA GLU A 420 -10.78 -9.33 9.37
C GLU A 420 -11.18 -9.27 7.89
N ARG A 421 -11.40 -8.05 7.36
CA ARG A 421 -11.72 -7.87 5.94
C ARG A 421 -10.61 -8.42 5.03
N VAL A 422 -9.36 -8.08 5.32
CA VAL A 422 -8.19 -8.56 4.56
C VAL A 422 -8.09 -10.08 4.62
N VAL A 423 -8.19 -10.68 5.81
CA VAL A 423 -8.03 -12.13 5.99
C VAL A 423 -9.14 -12.88 5.24
N ARG A 424 -10.40 -12.47 5.36
CA ARG A 424 -11.50 -13.13 4.62
C ARG A 424 -11.35 -13.00 3.11
N ARG A 425 -10.78 -11.91 2.60
CA ARG A 425 -10.42 -11.76 1.19
C ARG A 425 -9.33 -12.73 0.77
N LEU A 426 -8.27 -12.88 1.58
CA LEU A 426 -7.20 -13.86 1.34
C LEU A 426 -7.75 -15.29 1.31
N VAL A 427 -8.71 -15.63 2.18
CA VAL A 427 -9.42 -16.92 2.17
C VAL A 427 -10.19 -17.12 0.86
N ARG A 428 -10.88 -16.10 0.32
CA ARG A 428 -11.57 -16.21 -0.98
C ARG A 428 -10.60 -16.40 -2.14
N TRP A 429 -9.45 -15.74 -2.12
CA TRP A 429 -8.39 -15.98 -3.09
C TRP A 429 -7.78 -17.39 -2.99
N ASP A 430 -7.60 -17.92 -1.78
CA ASP A 430 -7.17 -19.30 -1.54
C ASP A 430 -8.19 -20.30 -2.11
N ARG A 431 -9.49 -20.04 -1.91
CA ARG A 431 -10.57 -20.83 -2.51
C ARG A 431 -10.49 -20.83 -4.04
N LEU A 432 -10.27 -19.68 -4.69
CA LEU A 432 -10.09 -19.61 -6.14
C LEU A 432 -8.88 -20.39 -6.63
N ARG A 433 -7.83 -20.50 -5.82
CA ARG A 433 -6.64 -21.29 -6.16
C ARG A 433 -6.91 -22.79 -6.07
N LEU A 434 -7.52 -23.23 -4.98
CA LEU A 434 -7.68 -24.66 -4.65
C LEU A 434 -8.90 -25.33 -5.29
N ALA A 435 -10.01 -24.60 -5.44
CA ALA A 435 -11.26 -25.19 -5.92
C ALA A 435 -11.10 -25.71 -7.36
N PRO A 436 -11.67 -26.88 -7.70
CA PRO A 436 -11.75 -27.35 -9.08
C PRO A 436 -12.41 -26.30 -9.98
N ARG A 437 -11.91 -26.12 -11.20
CA ARG A 437 -12.46 -25.12 -12.15
C ARG A 437 -13.96 -25.30 -12.41
N SER A 438 -14.43 -26.55 -12.40
CA SER A 438 -15.85 -26.91 -12.59
C SER A 438 -16.77 -26.46 -11.44
N GLU A 439 -16.21 -26.19 -10.26
CA GLU A 439 -16.97 -25.77 -9.07
C GLU A 439 -16.96 -24.25 -8.87
N ARG A 440 -16.01 -23.54 -9.49
CA ARG A 440 -15.85 -22.09 -9.36
C ARG A 440 -17.06 -21.35 -9.95
N ARG A 441 -17.57 -20.38 -9.20
CA ARG A 441 -18.68 -19.50 -9.60
C ARG A 441 -18.17 -18.10 -9.90
N LEU A 442 -18.37 -17.64 -11.13
CA LEU A 442 -17.85 -16.37 -11.63
C LEU A 442 -19.00 -15.44 -12.00
N ALA A 443 -18.97 -14.20 -11.52
CA ALA A 443 -19.95 -13.19 -11.91
C ALA A 443 -19.30 -12.13 -12.81
N PHE A 444 -19.70 -12.10 -14.09
CA PHE A 444 -19.38 -11.04 -15.03
C PHE A 444 -20.36 -9.90 -14.85
N ILE A 445 -19.84 -8.70 -14.64
CA ILE A 445 -20.63 -7.50 -14.37
C ILE A 445 -20.43 -6.52 -15.52
N VAL A 446 -21.51 -6.22 -16.23
CA VAL A 446 -21.55 -5.26 -17.33
C VAL A 446 -22.28 -3.99 -16.93
N TYR A 447 -21.98 -2.91 -17.63
CA TYR A 447 -22.52 -1.58 -17.36
C TYR A 447 -23.58 -1.16 -18.38
N CYS A 448 -24.39 -0.21 -17.97
CA CYS A 448 -25.35 0.46 -18.84
C CYS A 448 -25.33 1.95 -18.50
N PHE A 449 -24.38 2.68 -19.11
CA PHE A 449 -24.24 4.11 -18.90
C PHE A 449 -23.97 4.85 -20.23
N PRO A 450 -24.75 5.88 -20.57
CA PRO A 450 -26.01 6.30 -19.95
C PRO A 450 -27.10 5.20 -19.99
N PRO A 451 -28.05 5.17 -19.05
CA PRO A 451 -29.01 4.06 -18.94
C PRO A 451 -30.03 4.07 -20.09
N ASP A 452 -29.72 3.29 -21.12
CA ASP A 452 -30.60 3.01 -22.25
C ASP A 452 -30.34 1.58 -22.76
N LYS A 453 -31.36 0.93 -23.32
CA LYS A 453 -31.23 -0.44 -23.86
C LYS A 453 -30.14 -0.53 -24.94
N GLY A 454 -29.93 0.55 -25.71
CA GLY A 454 -28.85 0.62 -26.70
C GLY A 454 -27.44 0.65 -26.10
N ASN A 455 -27.31 1.13 -24.85
CA ASN A 455 -26.03 1.29 -24.15
C ASN A 455 -25.71 0.13 -23.20
N LEU A 456 -26.58 -0.90 -23.12
CA LEU A 456 -26.33 -2.07 -22.30
C LEU A 456 -25.12 -2.84 -22.85
N GLY A 457 -24.10 -3.02 -22.02
CA GLY A 457 -22.86 -3.66 -22.44
C GLY A 457 -22.08 -2.79 -23.42
N THR A 458 -22.12 -1.47 -23.27
CA THR A 458 -21.19 -0.57 -23.96
C THR A 458 -20.07 -0.19 -23.00
N ALA A 459 -18.83 -0.29 -23.46
CA ALA A 459 -17.63 0.10 -22.72
C ALA A 459 -16.69 0.88 -23.66
N ALA A 460 -15.81 1.71 -23.10
CA ALA A 460 -14.90 2.52 -23.90
C ALA A 460 -14.08 1.64 -24.85
N GLU A 461 -14.38 1.78 -26.14
CA GLU A 461 -13.65 1.15 -27.24
C GLU A 461 -13.54 -0.39 -27.14
N LEU A 462 -14.52 -1.03 -26.48
CA LEU A 462 -14.58 -2.48 -26.29
C LEU A 462 -15.93 -3.03 -26.76
N ASP A 463 -15.89 -4.05 -27.62
CA ASP A 463 -17.08 -4.80 -27.98
C ASP A 463 -17.38 -5.87 -26.91
N VAL A 464 -18.22 -5.50 -25.94
CA VAL A 464 -18.39 -6.25 -24.69
C VAL A 464 -18.96 -7.65 -24.92
N PHE A 465 -20.00 -7.81 -25.75
CA PHE A 465 -20.66 -9.11 -25.91
C PHE A 465 -19.78 -10.13 -26.63
N PRO A 466 -19.12 -9.81 -27.77
CA PRO A 466 -18.13 -10.69 -28.38
C PRO A 466 -16.97 -11.00 -27.45
N SER A 467 -16.46 -10.00 -26.72
CA SER A 467 -15.36 -10.20 -25.76
C SER A 467 -15.75 -11.18 -24.64
N ILE A 468 -16.92 -10.99 -24.03
CA ILE A 468 -17.44 -11.91 -23.00
C ILE A 468 -17.68 -13.29 -23.62
N TRP A 469 -18.31 -13.38 -24.79
CA TRP A 469 -18.58 -14.65 -25.45
C TRP A 469 -17.29 -15.45 -25.73
N ASP A 470 -16.22 -14.79 -26.18
CA ASP A 470 -14.90 -15.41 -26.36
C ASP A 470 -14.30 -15.89 -25.03
N ILE A 471 -14.43 -15.10 -23.96
CA ILE A 471 -14.02 -15.50 -22.61
C ILE A 471 -14.84 -16.72 -22.15
N LEU A 472 -16.16 -16.75 -22.36
CA LEU A 472 -17.01 -17.89 -21.98
C LEU A 472 -16.61 -19.17 -22.72
N ARG A 473 -16.31 -19.10 -24.03
CA ARG A 473 -15.79 -20.23 -24.80
C ARG A 473 -14.46 -20.74 -24.24
N ARG A 474 -13.56 -19.81 -23.89
CA ARG A 474 -12.29 -20.17 -23.29
C ARG A 474 -12.47 -20.82 -21.92
N LEU A 475 -13.32 -20.26 -21.07
CA LEU A 475 -13.67 -20.84 -19.76
C LEU A 475 -14.23 -22.26 -19.90
N GLN A 476 -15.14 -22.48 -20.85
CA GLN A 476 -15.68 -23.81 -21.14
C GLN A 476 -14.57 -24.80 -21.52
N THR A 477 -13.67 -24.40 -22.42
CA THR A 477 -12.51 -25.21 -22.85
C THR A 477 -11.55 -25.51 -21.69
N ASP A 478 -11.37 -24.55 -20.78
CA ASP A 478 -10.51 -24.68 -19.61
C ASP A 478 -11.14 -25.51 -18.48
N GLY A 479 -12.39 -25.99 -18.64
CA GLY A 479 -13.07 -26.90 -17.73
C GLY A 479 -14.01 -26.23 -16.72
N TYR A 480 -14.34 -24.95 -16.91
CA TYR A 480 -15.37 -24.28 -16.11
C TYR A 480 -16.77 -24.72 -16.54
N ARG A 481 -17.69 -24.78 -15.57
CA ARG A 481 -19.08 -25.16 -15.83
C ARG A 481 -19.90 -23.97 -16.31
N VAL A 482 -20.00 -23.81 -17.63
CA VAL A 482 -20.70 -22.71 -18.27
C VAL A 482 -21.46 -23.16 -19.52
N ASP A 483 -22.68 -22.64 -19.68
CA ASP A 483 -23.47 -22.79 -20.92
C ASP A 483 -23.15 -21.59 -21.82
N VAL A 484 -22.44 -21.82 -22.92
CA VAL A 484 -22.05 -20.76 -23.86
C VAL A 484 -23.10 -20.64 -24.95
N PRO A 485 -23.74 -19.47 -25.14
CA PRO A 485 -24.67 -19.25 -26.26
C PRO A 485 -23.99 -19.45 -27.63
N GLU A 486 -24.77 -19.74 -28.66
CA GLU A 486 -24.22 -20.03 -30.01
C GLU A 486 -23.47 -18.84 -30.61
N THR A 487 -23.96 -17.62 -30.36
CA THR A 487 -23.38 -16.37 -30.90
C THR A 487 -23.37 -15.26 -29.85
N PRO A 488 -22.52 -14.22 -30.03
CA PRO A 488 -22.57 -13.00 -29.20
C PRO A 488 -23.96 -12.33 -29.20
N ASP A 489 -24.66 -12.33 -30.35
CA ASP A 489 -26.02 -11.78 -30.44
C ASP A 489 -27.04 -12.59 -29.64
N THR A 490 -26.88 -13.91 -29.58
CA THR A 490 -27.72 -14.77 -28.73
C THR A 490 -27.48 -14.45 -27.25
N LEU A 491 -26.22 -14.24 -26.84
CA LEU A 491 -25.89 -13.80 -25.48
C LEU A 491 -26.52 -12.45 -25.16
N ARG A 492 -26.44 -11.48 -26.07
CA ARG A 492 -27.09 -10.17 -25.95
C ARG A 492 -28.60 -10.30 -25.84
N GLY A 493 -29.24 -11.12 -26.69
CA GLY A 493 -30.68 -11.37 -26.67
C GLY A 493 -31.16 -11.99 -25.35
N LEU A 494 -30.40 -12.94 -24.79
CA LEU A 494 -30.69 -13.51 -23.47
C LEU A 494 -30.66 -12.45 -22.37
N LEU A 495 -29.65 -11.56 -22.38
CA LEU A 495 -29.55 -10.51 -21.37
C LEU A 495 -30.63 -9.44 -21.53
N LEU A 496 -31.09 -9.13 -22.75
CA LEU A 496 -32.18 -8.18 -23.02
C LEU A 496 -33.59 -8.73 -22.75
N GLY A 497 -33.70 -9.99 -22.31
CA GLY A 497 -34.98 -10.57 -21.88
C GLY A 497 -35.79 -11.22 -23.01
N ALA A 498 -35.14 -11.65 -24.10
CA ALA A 498 -35.82 -12.40 -25.19
C ALA A 498 -36.54 -13.67 -24.72
N ASN A 499 -36.28 -14.15 -23.49
CA ASN A 499 -36.86 -15.35 -22.88
C ASN A 499 -37.30 -15.18 -21.40
N SER A 500 -37.55 -13.98 -20.89
CA SER A 500 -37.90 -13.82 -19.46
C SER A 500 -39.36 -14.22 -19.17
N GLY A 501 -39.57 -15.39 -18.54
CA GLY A 501 -40.87 -15.85 -18.04
C GLY A 501 -41.31 -15.24 -16.70
N LEU A 502 -40.42 -14.48 -16.03
CA LEU A 502 -40.68 -13.90 -14.70
C LEU A 502 -41.32 -12.50 -14.75
N VAL A 503 -41.07 -11.75 -15.84
CA VAL A 503 -41.66 -10.43 -16.13
C VAL A 503 -41.78 -10.29 -17.65
N PRO A 504 -42.86 -9.70 -18.20
CA PRO A 504 -43.00 -9.52 -19.64
C PRO A 504 -41.82 -8.78 -20.27
N ALA A 505 -41.37 -9.26 -21.43
CA ALA A 505 -40.32 -8.61 -22.21
C ALA A 505 -40.75 -7.17 -22.56
N GLY A 506 -39.90 -6.18 -22.27
CA GLY A 506 -40.14 -4.77 -22.60
C GLY A 506 -40.27 -3.84 -21.40
N GLU A 507 -40.72 -4.34 -20.23
CA GLU A 507 -40.97 -3.51 -19.03
C GLU A 507 -39.69 -3.08 -18.29
N HIS A 508 -38.58 -3.80 -18.49
CA HIS A 508 -37.31 -3.54 -17.83
C HIS A 508 -36.14 -3.46 -18.82
N LEU A 509 -35.01 -2.91 -18.33
CA LEU A 509 -33.78 -2.70 -19.10
C LEU A 509 -33.14 -4.02 -19.55
N ALA A 510 -33.22 -5.06 -18.72
CA ALA A 510 -32.61 -6.36 -18.94
C ALA A 510 -33.42 -7.48 -18.27
N SER A 511 -33.10 -8.73 -18.62
CA SER A 511 -33.67 -9.95 -18.03
C SER A 511 -33.55 -9.94 -16.52
N VAL A 512 -34.58 -10.40 -15.82
CA VAL A 512 -34.61 -10.52 -14.36
C VAL A 512 -34.15 -11.93 -13.99
N ALA A 513 -32.96 -12.04 -13.39
CA ALA A 513 -32.43 -13.31 -12.91
C ALA A 513 -33.04 -13.71 -11.57
N TYR A 514 -33.38 -12.72 -10.74
CA TYR A 514 -33.89 -12.95 -9.40
C TYR A 514 -34.75 -11.78 -8.92
N ARG A 515 -35.81 -12.10 -8.17
CA ARG A 515 -36.69 -11.15 -7.47
C ARG A 515 -36.43 -11.33 -5.98
N MET A 516 -35.73 -10.39 -5.36
CA MET A 516 -35.42 -10.43 -3.94
C MET A 516 -36.56 -9.79 -3.15
N PRO A 517 -37.29 -10.56 -2.32
CA PRO A 517 -38.29 -9.99 -1.44
C PRO A 517 -37.66 -8.98 -0.48
N VAL A 518 -38.38 -7.92 -0.15
CA VAL A 518 -37.92 -6.88 0.79
C VAL A 518 -37.55 -7.48 2.16
N GLU A 519 -38.26 -8.50 2.62
CA GLU A 519 -37.97 -9.20 3.87
C GLU A 519 -36.58 -9.88 3.83
N GLU A 520 -36.23 -10.52 2.71
CA GLU A 520 -34.92 -11.14 2.51
C GLU A 520 -33.80 -10.09 2.41
N TYR A 521 -34.09 -8.96 1.74
CA TYR A 521 -33.19 -7.83 1.67
C TYR A 521 -32.92 -7.23 3.06
N TYR A 522 -33.96 -6.98 3.86
CA TYR A 522 -33.82 -6.46 5.23
C TYR A 522 -33.05 -7.42 6.14
N HIS A 523 -33.23 -8.73 5.97
CA HIS A 523 -32.47 -9.72 6.74
C HIS A 523 -30.98 -9.71 6.36
N SER A 524 -30.66 -9.50 5.08
CA SER A 524 -29.31 -9.62 4.54
C SER A 524 -28.50 -8.31 4.55
N CYS A 525 -29.17 -7.15 4.61
CA CYS A 525 -28.54 -5.84 4.44
C CYS A 525 -28.27 -5.15 5.79
N PRO A 526 -27.02 -5.13 6.29
CA PRO A 526 -26.71 -4.50 7.57
C PRO A 526 -26.81 -2.96 7.55
N TYR A 527 -26.71 -2.34 6.37
CA TYR A 527 -26.66 -0.88 6.20
C TYR A 527 -27.99 -0.28 5.72
N VAL A 528 -29.10 -1.01 5.87
CA VAL A 528 -30.37 -0.61 5.24
C VAL A 528 -30.87 0.74 5.74
N ARG A 529 -30.69 1.07 7.02
CA ARG A 529 -31.12 2.35 7.59
C ARG A 529 -30.46 3.55 6.91
N GLU A 530 -29.16 3.48 6.66
CA GLU A 530 -28.41 4.53 5.96
C GLU A 530 -28.91 4.70 4.52
N ILE A 531 -29.32 3.60 3.86
CA ILE A 531 -29.90 3.65 2.52
C ILE A 531 -31.30 4.27 2.57
N GLU A 532 -32.12 3.91 3.56
CA GLU A 532 -33.49 4.42 3.70
C GLU A 532 -33.55 5.92 4.01
N GLU A 533 -32.54 6.47 4.70
CA GLU A 533 -32.42 7.91 4.95
C GLU A 533 -32.37 8.74 3.66
N GLU A 534 -31.79 8.18 2.59
CA GLU A 534 -31.66 8.85 1.29
C GLU A 534 -32.74 8.41 0.29
N TRP A 535 -33.07 7.12 0.25
CA TRP A 535 -33.89 6.51 -0.80
C TRP A 535 -35.31 6.14 -0.37
N GLY A 536 -35.67 6.36 0.89
CA GLY A 536 -36.92 5.90 1.49
C GLY A 536 -36.94 4.40 1.72
N SER A 537 -38.10 3.81 2.05
CA SER A 537 -38.18 2.37 2.36
C SER A 537 -37.94 1.48 1.13
N ALA A 538 -37.34 0.30 1.36
CA ALA A 538 -37.22 -0.74 0.35
C ALA A 538 -38.61 -1.19 -0.16
N PRO A 539 -38.77 -1.55 -1.44
CA PRO A 539 -37.73 -1.77 -2.45
C PRO A 539 -37.30 -0.47 -3.19
N GLY A 540 -37.85 0.68 -2.84
CA GLY A 540 -37.64 1.93 -3.57
C GLY A 540 -38.25 1.91 -4.97
N ARG A 541 -37.75 2.77 -5.87
CA ARG A 541 -38.27 2.93 -7.25
C ARG A 541 -37.36 2.34 -8.33
N ILE A 542 -36.07 2.22 -8.05
CA ILE A 542 -35.04 1.80 -9.01
C ILE A 542 -34.81 0.30 -8.86
N ASN A 543 -34.90 -0.44 -9.97
CA ASN A 543 -34.81 -1.90 -10.00
C ASN A 543 -35.77 -2.54 -9.00
N ALA A 544 -37.04 -2.12 -9.02
CA ALA A 544 -38.07 -2.62 -8.12
C ALA A 544 -39.35 -2.94 -8.90
N HIS A 545 -40.07 -3.98 -8.46
CA HIS A 545 -41.39 -4.31 -8.96
C HIS A 545 -42.27 -4.87 -7.84
N GLY A 546 -43.37 -4.17 -7.53
CA GLY A 546 -44.21 -4.53 -6.40
C GLY A 546 -43.45 -4.46 -5.07
N ARG A 547 -43.28 -5.59 -4.40
CA ARG A 547 -42.55 -5.72 -3.13
C ARG A 547 -41.16 -6.33 -3.28
N ASP A 548 -40.66 -6.42 -4.51
CA ASP A 548 -39.39 -7.10 -4.80
C ASP A 548 -38.37 -6.14 -5.40
N LEU A 549 -37.11 -6.38 -5.07
CA LEU A 549 -35.93 -5.82 -5.72
C LEU A 549 -35.53 -6.73 -6.89
N LEU A 550 -35.32 -6.14 -8.06
CA LEU A 550 -35.00 -6.84 -9.30
C LEU A 550 -33.50 -6.94 -9.49
N ILE A 551 -33.00 -8.16 -9.64
CA ILE A 551 -31.61 -8.43 -10.00
C ILE A 551 -31.56 -8.74 -11.49
N HIS A 552 -30.95 -7.84 -12.25
CA HIS A 552 -30.84 -7.97 -13.70
C HIS A 552 -29.62 -8.81 -14.09
N GLY A 553 -29.85 -9.81 -14.94
CA GLY A 553 -28.81 -10.69 -15.45
C GLY A 553 -29.32 -12.00 -16.05
N VAL A 554 -28.39 -12.86 -16.42
CA VAL A 554 -28.64 -14.23 -16.87
C VAL A 554 -27.64 -15.17 -16.23
N GLN A 555 -28.13 -16.32 -15.75
CA GLN A 555 -27.29 -17.37 -15.20
C GLN A 555 -26.99 -18.43 -16.25
N LEU A 556 -25.70 -18.64 -16.51
CA LEU A 556 -25.13 -19.62 -17.43
C LEU A 556 -24.40 -20.70 -16.60
N LYS A 557 -25.16 -21.49 -15.83
CA LYS A 557 -24.67 -22.46 -14.83
C LYS A 557 -23.88 -21.79 -13.70
N ASN A 558 -22.57 -22.00 -13.62
CA ASN A 558 -21.71 -21.40 -12.59
C ASN A 558 -21.19 -20.03 -13.01
N VAL A 559 -21.56 -19.54 -14.20
CA VAL A 559 -21.27 -18.16 -14.60
C VAL A 559 -22.55 -17.35 -14.54
N PHE A 560 -22.48 -16.15 -13.96
CA PHE A 560 -23.57 -15.17 -13.98
C PHE A 560 -23.13 -13.95 -14.77
N LEU A 561 -23.95 -13.53 -15.75
CA LEU A 561 -23.78 -12.27 -16.45
C LEU A 561 -24.80 -11.29 -15.90
N GLY A 562 -24.36 -10.39 -15.02
CA GLY A 562 -25.20 -9.41 -14.34
C GLY A 562 -25.05 -8.01 -14.92
N VAL A 563 -26.14 -7.24 -14.85
CA VAL A 563 -26.13 -5.80 -15.19
C VAL A 563 -26.01 -5.02 -13.89
N GLN A 564 -24.91 -4.26 -13.75
CA GLN A 564 -24.75 -3.41 -12.58
C GLN A 564 -25.86 -2.36 -12.56
N PRO A 565 -26.55 -2.18 -11.42
CA PRO A 565 -27.52 -1.10 -11.28
C PRO A 565 -26.88 0.28 -11.49
N THR A 566 -27.68 1.25 -11.90
CA THR A 566 -27.20 2.62 -12.11
C THR A 566 -26.88 3.29 -10.77
N PHE A 567 -26.24 4.45 -10.81
CA PHE A 567 -26.01 5.25 -9.60
C PHE A 567 -27.30 5.72 -8.91
N GLY A 568 -28.40 5.82 -9.65
CA GLY A 568 -29.65 6.45 -9.20
C GLY A 568 -29.65 7.98 -9.19
N TYR A 569 -28.48 8.62 -9.37
CA TYR A 569 -28.35 10.06 -9.54
C TYR A 569 -28.05 10.41 -11.00
N GLU A 570 -28.58 11.54 -11.48
CA GLU A 570 -28.23 12.11 -12.78
C GLU A 570 -27.01 13.05 -12.63
N GLY A 571 -25.98 12.88 -13.47
CA GLY A 571 -24.82 13.79 -13.52
C GLY A 571 -23.46 13.09 -13.54
N ASP A 572 -22.42 13.82 -13.09
CA ASP A 572 -21.01 13.41 -13.09
C ASP A 572 -20.69 12.43 -11.94
N PRO A 573 -20.26 11.17 -12.22
CA PRO A 573 -19.88 10.18 -11.21
C PRO A 573 -18.79 10.65 -10.24
N MET A 574 -17.88 11.53 -10.68
CA MET A 574 -16.82 12.05 -9.81
C MET A 574 -17.37 12.94 -8.69
N ARG A 575 -18.50 13.62 -8.92
CA ARG A 575 -19.18 14.40 -7.87
C ARG A 575 -19.76 13.50 -6.79
N MET A 576 -20.24 12.31 -7.17
CA MET A 576 -20.73 11.33 -6.20
C MET A 576 -19.62 10.82 -5.29
N MET A 577 -18.42 10.59 -5.82
CA MET A 577 -17.27 10.18 -5.00
C MET A 577 -17.00 11.15 -3.85
N MET A 578 -17.24 12.45 -4.06
CA MET A 578 -17.03 13.52 -3.07
C MET A 578 -18.27 13.85 -2.24
N ALA A 579 -19.41 13.20 -2.51
CA ALA A 579 -20.65 13.44 -1.78
C ALA A 579 -20.53 12.92 -0.34
N LYS A 580 -20.84 13.77 0.64
CA LYS A 580 -20.73 13.39 2.06
C LYS A 580 -21.83 12.44 2.54
N ASN A 581 -23.01 12.51 1.92
CA ASN A 581 -24.21 11.78 2.36
C ASN A 581 -24.75 10.82 1.30
N GLY A 582 -24.06 10.64 0.17
CA GLY A 582 -24.57 9.75 -0.87
C GLY A 582 -24.51 8.29 -0.43
N THR A 583 -25.52 7.51 -0.81
CA THR A 583 -25.58 6.07 -0.58
C THR A 583 -25.99 5.36 -1.88
N PRO A 584 -25.62 4.08 -2.07
CA PRO A 584 -26.21 3.28 -3.14
C PRO A 584 -27.71 3.08 -2.87
N HIS A 585 -28.54 3.12 -3.91
CA HIS A 585 -29.95 2.78 -3.79
C HIS A 585 -30.15 1.28 -3.47
N HIS A 586 -31.34 0.89 -3.00
CA HIS A 586 -31.63 -0.50 -2.58
C HIS A 586 -31.29 -1.55 -3.64
N GLY A 587 -31.70 -1.34 -4.90
CA GLY A 587 -31.38 -2.25 -6.01
C GLY A 587 -29.88 -2.48 -6.22
N PHE A 588 -29.04 -1.46 -6.02
CA PHE A 588 -27.59 -1.58 -6.11
C PHE A 588 -27.03 -2.47 -5.00
N MET A 589 -27.49 -2.26 -3.76
CA MET A 589 -27.09 -3.09 -2.64
C MET A 589 -27.59 -4.54 -2.77
N ALA A 590 -28.85 -4.71 -3.19
CA ALA A 590 -29.47 -6.01 -3.41
C ALA A 590 -28.72 -6.83 -4.47
N PHE A 591 -28.19 -6.18 -5.51
CA PHE A 591 -27.37 -6.84 -6.53
C PHE A 591 -26.11 -7.49 -5.91
N TYR A 592 -25.34 -6.76 -5.11
CA TYR A 592 -24.13 -7.32 -4.48
C TYR A 592 -24.45 -8.35 -3.38
N LEU A 593 -25.55 -8.18 -2.64
CA LEU A 593 -26.03 -9.19 -1.68
C LEU A 593 -26.49 -10.48 -2.37
N TYR A 594 -27.14 -10.38 -3.53
CA TYR A 594 -27.49 -11.54 -4.36
C TYR A 594 -26.24 -12.30 -4.80
N LEU A 595 -25.20 -11.58 -5.26
CA LEU A 595 -23.94 -12.18 -5.68
C LEU A 595 -23.27 -12.97 -4.54
N GLU A 596 -23.39 -12.49 -3.31
CA GLU A 596 -22.76 -13.11 -2.14
C GLU A 596 -23.57 -14.27 -1.58
N ASN A 597 -24.84 -14.04 -1.26
CA ASN A 597 -25.63 -14.95 -0.44
C ASN A 597 -26.37 -16.00 -1.27
N ILE A 598 -26.78 -15.62 -2.49
CA ILE A 598 -27.68 -16.40 -3.33
C ILE A 598 -26.90 -17.08 -4.46
N PHE A 599 -26.26 -16.30 -5.33
CA PHE A 599 -25.41 -16.85 -6.39
C PHE A 599 -24.12 -17.46 -5.83
N ARG A 600 -23.60 -16.88 -4.74
CA ARG A 600 -22.35 -17.31 -4.06
C ARG A 600 -21.15 -17.27 -5.00
N ALA A 601 -20.92 -16.10 -5.60
CA ALA A 601 -19.75 -15.87 -6.46
C ALA A 601 -18.45 -16.08 -5.68
N ASP A 602 -17.50 -16.77 -6.31
CA ASP A 602 -16.13 -16.90 -5.83
C ASP A 602 -15.27 -15.72 -6.29
N ALA A 603 -15.58 -15.12 -7.46
CA ALA A 603 -14.94 -13.92 -7.98
C ALA A 603 -15.93 -13.06 -8.78
N LEU A 604 -15.65 -11.76 -8.80
CA LEU A 604 -16.30 -10.80 -9.68
C LEU A 604 -15.36 -10.40 -10.82
N ILE A 605 -15.90 -10.33 -12.03
CA ILE A 605 -15.22 -9.86 -13.23
C ILE A 605 -16.01 -8.68 -13.76
N HIS A 606 -15.54 -7.47 -13.46
CA HIS A 606 -16.10 -6.27 -14.04
C HIS A 606 -15.54 -6.07 -15.47
N VAL A 607 -16.39 -5.71 -16.42
CA VAL A 607 -16.04 -5.66 -17.85
C VAL A 607 -16.26 -4.26 -18.40
N GLY A 608 -15.16 -3.59 -18.78
CA GLY A 608 -15.19 -2.25 -19.38
C GLY A 608 -14.86 -1.13 -18.39
N THR A 609 -14.80 0.11 -18.88
CA THR A 609 -14.52 1.28 -18.04
C THR A 609 -15.79 1.84 -17.38
N HIS A 610 -15.62 2.64 -16.33
CA HIS A 610 -16.69 3.39 -15.63
C HIS A 610 -17.69 2.53 -14.84
N GLY A 611 -17.21 1.56 -14.05
CA GLY A 611 -18.07 0.86 -13.12
C GLY A 611 -18.57 1.79 -12.03
N ALA A 612 -19.83 1.65 -11.62
CA ALA A 612 -20.38 2.57 -10.63
C ALA A 612 -19.82 2.35 -9.22
N LEU A 613 -19.39 1.12 -8.92
CA LEU A 613 -18.94 0.72 -7.59
C LEU A 613 -17.75 1.53 -7.09
N GLU A 614 -16.71 1.76 -7.91
CA GLU A 614 -15.51 2.47 -7.48
C GLU A 614 -15.76 3.96 -7.21
N PHE A 615 -16.80 4.56 -7.81
CA PHE A 615 -17.18 5.95 -7.60
C PHE A 615 -18.20 6.15 -6.47
N MET A 616 -18.68 5.07 -5.84
CA MET A 616 -19.60 5.17 -4.71
C MET A 616 -18.97 5.95 -3.54
N PRO A 617 -19.75 6.66 -2.72
CA PRO A 617 -19.20 7.61 -1.73
C PRO A 617 -18.29 6.97 -0.67
N GLY A 618 -17.24 7.69 -0.28
CA GLY A 618 -16.25 7.23 0.71
C GLY A 618 -14.84 7.76 0.45
N LYS A 619 -13.87 7.36 1.28
CA LYS A 619 -12.46 7.81 1.24
C LYS A 619 -11.81 7.57 -0.12
N GLN A 620 -10.98 8.49 -0.61
CA GLN A 620 -10.32 8.37 -1.91
C GLN A 620 -9.34 7.19 -1.99
N THR A 621 -8.59 6.92 -0.92
CA THR A 621 -7.63 5.80 -0.83
C THR A 621 -7.48 5.35 0.62
N GLY A 622 -7.21 4.07 0.83
CA GLY A 622 -7.18 3.45 2.17
C GLY A 622 -8.57 3.48 2.81
N LEU A 623 -9.50 2.74 2.21
CA LEU A 623 -10.89 2.71 2.63
C LEU A 623 -11.09 2.13 4.03
N SER A 624 -12.09 2.65 4.73
CA SER A 624 -12.62 2.08 5.99
C SER A 624 -13.91 1.29 5.75
N GLY A 625 -14.38 0.55 6.76
CA GLY A 625 -15.66 -0.17 6.72
C GLY A 625 -16.91 0.72 6.59
N CYS A 626 -16.74 2.05 6.63
CA CYS A 626 -17.81 3.02 6.37
C CYS A 626 -17.87 3.44 4.89
N CYS A 627 -16.90 3.06 4.06
CA CYS A 627 -16.87 3.44 2.65
C CYS A 627 -17.77 2.51 1.83
N TRP A 628 -18.66 3.07 1.01
CA TRP A 628 -19.58 2.25 0.21
C TRP A 628 -18.90 1.29 -0.76
N PRO A 629 -17.80 1.66 -1.46
CA PRO A 629 -17.10 0.69 -2.30
C PRO A 629 -16.62 -0.55 -1.52
N ASP A 630 -16.11 -0.38 -0.29
CA ASP A 630 -15.69 -1.49 0.60
C ASP A 630 -16.90 -2.34 1.04
N ARG A 631 -18.00 -1.69 1.43
CA ARG A 631 -19.24 -2.35 1.84
C ARG A 631 -19.91 -3.14 0.72
N LEU A 632 -19.79 -2.68 -0.53
CA LEU A 632 -20.39 -3.28 -1.71
C LEU A 632 -19.55 -4.42 -2.27
N ILE A 633 -18.23 -4.21 -2.40
CA ILE A 633 -17.32 -5.24 -2.91
C ILE A 633 -17.00 -6.31 -1.87
N ARG A 634 -17.13 -5.98 -0.58
CA ARG A 634 -16.98 -6.91 0.54
C ARG A 634 -15.68 -7.72 0.43
N GLU A 635 -15.76 -9.04 0.55
CA GLU A 635 -14.62 -9.93 0.48
C GLU A 635 -14.33 -10.48 -0.93
N PHE A 636 -15.02 -10.01 -1.98
CA PHE A 636 -14.86 -10.58 -3.31
C PHE A 636 -13.48 -10.30 -3.92
N PRO A 637 -12.76 -11.32 -4.42
CA PRO A 637 -11.76 -11.15 -5.47
C PRO A 637 -12.39 -10.40 -6.65
N ASN A 638 -11.81 -9.26 -7.01
CA ASN A 638 -12.34 -8.38 -8.04
C ASN A 638 -11.33 -8.28 -9.19
N ILE A 639 -11.64 -8.91 -10.31
CA ILE A 639 -10.86 -8.82 -11.55
C ILE A 639 -11.56 -7.81 -12.45
N TYR A 640 -10.79 -6.96 -13.11
CA TYR A 640 -11.36 -5.87 -13.89
C TYR A 640 -10.68 -5.74 -15.25
N ILE A 641 -11.45 -5.98 -16.32
CA ILE A 641 -11.01 -5.79 -17.70
C ILE A 641 -11.10 -4.30 -18.03
N TYR A 642 -9.96 -3.63 -18.17
CA TYR A 642 -9.86 -2.17 -18.23
C TYR A 642 -9.04 -1.69 -19.44
N SER A 643 -9.36 -0.52 -19.99
CA SER A 643 -8.63 0.01 -21.15
C SER A 643 -7.21 0.46 -20.77
N VAL A 644 -6.22 0.16 -21.62
CA VAL A 644 -4.83 0.62 -21.45
C VAL A 644 -4.69 2.15 -21.53
N ASN A 645 -5.58 2.85 -22.23
CA ASN A 645 -5.52 4.31 -22.41
C ASN A 645 -6.12 5.12 -21.25
N ASN A 646 -6.70 4.47 -20.23
CA ASN A 646 -7.34 5.13 -19.09
C ASN A 646 -6.73 4.71 -17.73
N PRO A 647 -5.43 4.98 -17.49
CA PRO A 647 -4.76 4.57 -16.27
C PRO A 647 -5.23 5.34 -15.02
N SER A 648 -5.72 6.57 -15.19
CA SER A 648 -6.18 7.41 -14.07
C SER A 648 -7.40 6.81 -13.38
N GLU A 649 -8.43 6.41 -14.13
CA GLU A 649 -9.60 5.77 -13.54
C GLU A 649 -9.33 4.32 -13.17
N GLY A 650 -8.48 3.60 -13.92
CA GLY A 650 -8.03 2.28 -13.51
C GLY A 650 -7.40 2.30 -12.10
N SER A 651 -6.63 3.35 -11.78
CA SER A 651 -6.08 3.54 -10.43
C SER A 651 -7.17 3.74 -9.37
N VAL A 652 -8.28 4.40 -9.71
CA VAL A 652 -9.45 4.55 -8.81
C VAL A 652 -10.05 3.18 -8.52
N ALA A 653 -10.25 2.34 -9.54
CA ALA A 653 -10.73 0.97 -9.36
C ALA A 653 -9.78 0.13 -8.48
N LYS A 654 -8.46 0.18 -8.72
CA LYS A 654 -7.48 -0.53 -7.87
C LYS A 654 -7.60 -0.14 -6.39
N ARG A 655 -7.76 1.16 -6.11
CA ARG A 655 -7.72 1.72 -4.75
C ARG A 655 -9.06 1.69 -4.02
N ARG A 656 -10.18 1.69 -4.75
CA ARG A 656 -11.53 1.76 -4.17
C ARG A 656 -12.37 0.50 -4.32
N SER A 657 -12.09 -0.33 -5.33
CA SER A 657 -12.79 -1.62 -5.52
C SER A 657 -11.87 -2.83 -5.39
N TYR A 658 -10.61 -2.61 -4.98
CA TYR A 658 -9.59 -3.65 -4.83
C TYR A 658 -9.39 -4.45 -6.12
N ALA A 659 -9.55 -3.78 -7.26
CA ALA A 659 -9.50 -4.39 -8.57
C ALA A 659 -8.10 -4.85 -8.97
N GLU A 660 -8.01 -6.06 -9.50
CA GLU A 660 -6.88 -6.55 -10.28
C GLU A 660 -7.14 -6.26 -11.76
N LEU A 661 -6.42 -5.27 -12.30
CA LEU A 661 -6.65 -4.80 -13.66
C LEU A 661 -5.99 -5.74 -14.68
N VAL A 662 -6.77 -6.18 -15.66
CA VAL A 662 -6.29 -6.84 -16.87
C VAL A 662 -6.55 -5.89 -18.03
N SER A 663 -5.47 -5.36 -18.61
CA SER A 663 -5.58 -4.34 -19.65
C SER A 663 -6.00 -4.94 -21.00
N TYR A 664 -6.88 -4.24 -21.74
CA TYR A 664 -7.11 -4.48 -23.17
C TYR A 664 -6.59 -3.32 -24.03
N LEU A 665 -6.26 -3.62 -25.28
CA LEU A 665 -5.79 -2.64 -26.26
C LEU A 665 -6.99 -1.89 -26.86
N THR A 666 -6.81 -0.59 -27.11
CA THR A 666 -7.76 0.20 -27.90
C THR A 666 -7.85 -0.34 -29.33
N PRO A 667 -8.93 -0.07 -30.07
CA PRO A 667 -9.02 -0.39 -31.48
C PRO A 667 -7.83 0.17 -32.26
N PRO A 668 -7.39 -0.51 -33.34
CA PRO A 668 -6.34 0.01 -34.20
C PRO A 668 -6.79 1.36 -34.77
N ILE A 669 -5.94 2.36 -34.64
CA ILE A 669 -6.23 3.72 -35.11
C ILE A 669 -5.99 3.78 -36.62
N GLU A 670 -6.98 4.27 -37.36
CA GLU A 670 -6.86 4.56 -38.78
C GLU A 670 -6.87 6.06 -39.05
N ASN A 671 -6.26 6.47 -40.16
CA ASN A 671 -6.41 7.84 -40.64
C ASN A 671 -7.86 8.05 -41.07
N ALA A 672 -8.56 9.04 -40.50
CA ALA A 672 -9.94 9.36 -40.84
C ALA A 672 -10.16 9.64 -42.35
N GLY A 673 -9.07 9.97 -43.08
CA GLY A 673 -9.10 10.26 -44.50
C GLY A 673 -9.90 11.53 -44.80
N LEU A 674 -10.14 11.77 -46.08
CA LEU A 674 -11.12 12.76 -46.54
C LEU A 674 -12.26 12.01 -47.21
N TYR A 675 -13.48 12.44 -46.95
CA TYR A 675 -14.69 11.83 -47.49
C TYR A 675 -15.55 12.88 -48.18
N ARG A 676 -16.31 12.45 -49.20
CA ARG A 676 -17.27 13.28 -49.93
C ARG A 676 -16.66 14.61 -50.38
N ASP A 677 -17.28 15.72 -49.99
CA ASP A 677 -16.90 17.07 -50.38
C ASP A 677 -15.52 17.49 -49.88
N LEU A 678 -15.03 16.92 -48.78
CA LEU A 678 -13.65 17.16 -48.32
C LEU A 678 -12.63 16.53 -49.28
N ALA A 679 -12.93 15.37 -49.86
CA ALA A 679 -12.08 14.75 -50.87
C ALA A 679 -12.10 15.58 -52.17
N ALA A 680 -13.28 16.04 -52.60
CA ALA A 680 -13.43 16.93 -53.75
C ALA A 680 -12.69 18.26 -53.56
N LEU A 681 -12.74 18.84 -52.35
CA LEU A 681 -11.98 20.05 -52.02
C LEU A 681 -10.47 19.81 -52.12
N LYS A 682 -9.97 18.64 -51.67
CA LYS A 682 -8.56 18.28 -51.84
C LYS A 682 -8.17 18.16 -53.31
N GLU A 683 -9.04 17.59 -54.15
CA GLU A 683 -8.81 17.54 -55.60
C GLU A 683 -8.74 18.94 -56.22
N LEU A 684 -9.66 19.85 -55.85
CA LEU A 684 -9.61 21.24 -56.30
C LEU A 684 -8.31 21.93 -55.89
N ILE A 685 -7.86 21.73 -54.64
CA ILE A 685 -6.58 22.27 -54.15
C ILE A 685 -5.39 21.66 -54.90
N SER A 686 -5.41 20.34 -55.16
CA SER A 686 -4.37 19.67 -55.94
C SER A 686 -4.31 20.21 -57.37
N ASN A 687 -5.46 20.40 -58.03
CA ASN A 687 -5.54 20.98 -59.37
C ASN A 687 -5.03 22.42 -59.39
N TYR A 688 -5.43 23.24 -58.40
CA TYR A 688 -4.95 24.61 -58.24
C TYR A 688 -3.42 24.70 -58.14
N ARG A 689 -2.76 23.73 -57.50
CA ARG A 689 -1.30 23.67 -57.40
C ARG A 689 -0.59 23.26 -58.68
N GLN A 690 -1.27 22.55 -59.58
CA GLN A 690 -0.69 22.02 -60.81
C GLN A 690 -0.84 22.97 -62.00
N VAL A 691 -1.92 23.75 -62.03
CA VAL A 691 -2.22 24.70 -63.10
C VAL A 691 -1.20 25.86 -63.12
N GLN A 692 -0.66 26.15 -64.30
CA GLN A 692 0.29 27.25 -64.55
C GLN A 692 -0.37 28.51 -65.11
N ASP A 693 -1.56 28.38 -65.72
CA ASP A 693 -2.32 29.51 -66.26
C ASP A 693 -2.97 30.31 -65.13
N GLU A 694 -2.64 31.60 -65.03
CA GLU A 694 -3.10 32.44 -63.91
C GLU A 694 -4.63 32.66 -63.94
N THR A 695 -5.26 32.68 -65.12
CA THR A 695 -6.72 32.87 -65.22
C THR A 695 -7.48 31.65 -64.68
N GLN A 696 -7.05 30.44 -65.05
CA GLN A 696 -7.63 29.19 -64.52
C GLN A 696 -7.36 29.03 -63.02
N LYS A 697 -6.20 29.50 -62.55
CA LYS A 697 -5.84 29.47 -61.14
C LYS A 697 -6.76 30.37 -60.31
N GLU A 698 -7.10 31.57 -60.77
CA GLU A 698 -8.09 32.44 -60.12
C GLU A 698 -9.49 31.78 -60.03
N GLN A 699 -9.95 31.14 -61.11
CA GLN A 699 -11.25 30.44 -61.12
C GLN A 699 -11.29 29.24 -60.16
N LEU A 700 -10.22 28.44 -60.13
CA LEU A 700 -10.07 27.34 -59.17
C LEU A 700 -10.03 27.86 -57.74
N PHE A 701 -9.42 29.02 -57.48
CA PHE A 701 -9.39 29.62 -56.16
C PHE A 701 -10.78 30.07 -55.67
N VAL A 702 -11.60 30.65 -56.55
CA VAL A 702 -13.00 30.97 -56.23
C VAL A 702 -13.77 29.70 -55.89
N SER A 703 -13.62 28.65 -56.70
CA SER A 703 -14.26 27.35 -56.47
C SER A 703 -13.82 26.70 -55.16
N ILE A 704 -12.53 26.79 -54.81
CA ILE A 704 -11.99 26.34 -53.51
C ILE A 704 -12.61 27.14 -52.36
N LYS A 705 -12.75 28.46 -52.51
CA LYS A 705 -13.35 29.33 -51.49
C LYS A 705 -14.81 29.02 -51.24
N GLU A 706 -15.59 28.85 -52.30
CA GLU A 706 -16.99 28.46 -52.22
C GLU A 706 -17.13 27.09 -51.57
N LYS A 707 -16.38 26.09 -52.05
CA LYS A 707 -16.43 24.74 -51.52
C LYS A 707 -15.98 24.66 -50.06
N ALA A 708 -14.94 25.39 -49.68
CA ALA A 708 -14.51 25.48 -48.29
C ALA A 708 -15.57 26.15 -47.41
N ARG A 709 -16.23 27.20 -47.90
CA ARG A 709 -17.34 27.85 -47.20
C ARG A 709 -18.52 26.92 -47.00
N ASP A 710 -18.91 26.16 -48.03
CA ASP A 710 -19.99 25.16 -47.95
C ASP A 710 -19.67 24.06 -46.93
N LEU A 711 -18.39 23.73 -46.77
CA LEU A 711 -17.87 22.78 -45.78
C LEU A 711 -17.63 23.38 -44.39
N ASN A 712 -17.99 24.65 -44.18
CA ASN A 712 -17.74 25.40 -42.94
C ASN A 712 -16.25 25.45 -42.55
N LEU A 713 -15.35 25.45 -43.54
CA LEU A 713 -13.91 25.62 -43.33
C LEU A 713 -13.55 27.10 -43.51
N GLU A 714 -13.04 27.73 -42.45
CA GLU A 714 -12.50 29.08 -42.55
C GLU A 714 -11.14 29.08 -43.26
N LEU A 715 -11.11 29.58 -44.50
CA LEU A 715 -9.88 29.80 -45.22
C LEU A 715 -9.17 31.05 -44.69
N LYS A 716 -8.12 30.86 -43.90
CA LYS A 716 -7.16 31.93 -43.61
C LYS A 716 -6.21 32.06 -44.80
N VAL A 717 -6.44 33.07 -45.62
CA VAL A 717 -5.54 33.44 -46.72
C VAL A 717 -4.44 34.32 -46.12
N SER A 718 -3.22 33.80 -45.97
CA SER A 718 -2.03 34.56 -45.55
C SER A 718 -1.20 35.00 -46.74
#